data_AF-A0A834LPC3-F1
#
_entry.id   AF-A0A834LPC3-F1
#
_cell.length_a   1.000
_cell.length_b   1.000
_cell.length_c   1.000
_cell.angle_alpha   90.00
_cell.angle_beta   90.00
_cell.angle_gamma   90.00
#
_symmetry.space_group_name_H-M   'P 1'
#
loop_
_entity.id
_entity.type
_entity.pdbx_description
1 polymer ?
#
loop_
_entity_poly.entity_id
_entity_poly.type
_entity_poly.pdbx_seq_one_letter_code
_entity_poly.pdbx_strand_id
1 'polypeptide(L)'
;MGTSVQVKPLCGVYNENPLCYLVSVDGFNFLVDCGWNDHFDPSLLQPLSRVASSIDAVLLSHPDTLHLGALPYAVKQFGLSAPVYSTEPVHRLGLLTMYDQYASRKQVSDFDLFTLDDIDSAFQNVNRLTYSQNFHLSGKGEGIVIAPHVAGHLLGGTVWKITKDGEDVIYAVDFNHRKERLLNGTVLESFVRPAVLITDAYNALNNQPSRRQRDQEFLDAILKTLRADGNVLLPVDTAGRVLELLLILEQYWTQHHLTYPIFFLTCISSSTIDYVKSFLEWMSDSIAKSFEHTRDNAFLLKNVTLLINKSALDKVPDGPKIVLASMASLEAGFSHDIFVEWAPDVKNLVLFTERGQFGTLARMLQADPPPKAVKVTMSKRVPLVGDELAAYEEEQNRIKKEEALKASLIKEEESKAPHGSHLSVGDPMAIDDSSTHAKSDVPARYDGVYGDIFTDGFTPPSSSIAPMFPFYENSSEWDDFGEVINPDDYVIKEEDMDQGSLQVGGDPNGNLDEGSASLILDTAPSKVVSYELTVQVKSSLLYMDYEGRSDGRSVKSILAHVAPLKLVLVHGSAEATEHLKQHCLKHVCPHVYAPQIEETIDVTSDLCAYKVQLSEKLMSNVLLKKLGDHEIAWVDAEVGKTDSDMLSVLPLSTPAPPHKSVLVGDIKMADFKQFLASKGVPVEFGGGALRCGEYVTLRKIGDATQKGSGAGIQPIIIEGPLSEEYYKIREYLYSQFYSLKKNLVLCGYHVVHARCIQAVHFGFGRLGFGERKRRERWGERREMVSIWAVQHTFGRLGWVARAPCGIHLLVKIDFASGTEIALTKAREDTPLASSAYLVQSQEEEGDLLQVQRYWDWNNPDGDLCKTSKFFVFKLLHPVGEAEATWVPIHCLGNQALFLGDNYSLSVQRLSFPIKCLPNCIYCTQHYHSIGVPYVTQRIDEDFGIFDIQKESFESCHTPGPPFGRNALPPIWCVPNMKGSLFRVTSLDVVVVVVDELA
;
A
#
# COMPACT_ATOMS: atom_id res chain seq x y z
N MET A 1 -2.78 -17.14 15.83
CA MET A 1 -2.70 -17.70 14.46
C MET A 1 -2.81 -16.51 13.52
N GLY A 2 -2.22 -16.54 12.33
CA GLY A 2 -2.44 -15.46 11.35
C GLY A 2 -3.87 -15.49 10.82
N THR A 3 -4.30 -14.39 10.19
CA THR A 3 -5.64 -14.26 9.59
C THR A 3 -5.80 -15.30 8.47
N SER A 4 -6.80 -16.16 8.62
CA SER A 4 -7.14 -17.18 7.62
C SER A 4 -7.83 -16.51 6.44
N VAL A 5 -7.29 -16.67 5.23
CA VAL A 5 -7.87 -16.08 4.02
C VAL A 5 -7.91 -17.12 2.91
N GLN A 6 -9.11 -17.40 2.41
CA GLN A 6 -9.34 -18.35 1.32
C GLN A 6 -10.11 -17.69 0.18
N VAL A 7 -9.71 -17.97 -1.06
CA VAL A 7 -10.37 -17.43 -2.27
C VAL A 7 -10.81 -18.59 -3.16
N LYS A 8 -12.10 -18.67 -3.46
CA LYS A 8 -12.71 -19.64 -4.37
C LYS A 8 -13.49 -18.91 -5.47
N PRO A 9 -13.04 -18.89 -6.73
CA PRO A 9 -13.84 -18.38 -7.83
C PRO A 9 -15.06 -19.25 -8.11
N LEU A 10 -16.21 -18.61 -8.29
CA LEU A 10 -17.46 -19.26 -8.71
C LEU A 10 -17.66 -19.07 -10.22
N CYS A 11 -17.24 -17.93 -10.77
CA CYS A 11 -17.15 -17.65 -12.19
C CYS A 11 -15.92 -16.76 -12.50
N GLY A 12 -15.78 -16.29 -13.74
CA GLY A 12 -14.83 -15.23 -14.11
C GLY A 12 -13.35 -15.56 -13.99
N VAL A 13 -12.90 -16.77 -14.34
CA VAL A 13 -11.46 -17.13 -14.38
C VAL A 13 -11.08 -17.90 -15.64
N TYR A 14 -9.90 -17.60 -16.18
CA TYR A 14 -9.38 -18.09 -17.48
C TYR A 14 -10.29 -17.76 -18.71
N ASN A 15 -11.31 -16.93 -18.51
CA ASN A 15 -12.26 -16.46 -19.51
C ASN A 15 -12.66 -14.99 -19.24
N GLU A 16 -13.39 -14.40 -20.19
CA GLU A 16 -13.99 -13.06 -20.08
C GLU A 16 -15.45 -13.14 -19.55
N ASN A 17 -15.76 -14.16 -18.73
CA ASN A 17 -17.11 -14.36 -18.17
C ASN A 17 -17.36 -13.45 -16.95
N PRO A 18 -18.64 -13.28 -16.54
CA PRO A 18 -19.04 -12.44 -15.40
C PRO A 18 -18.37 -12.82 -14.09
N LEU A 19 -18.31 -11.86 -13.17
CA LEU A 19 -17.48 -11.91 -11.98
C LEU A 19 -18.28 -12.38 -10.77
N CYS A 20 -17.78 -13.40 -10.09
CA CYS A 20 -18.39 -13.93 -8.87
C CYS A 20 -17.36 -14.74 -8.07
N TYR A 21 -16.97 -14.25 -6.90
CA TYR A 21 -15.90 -14.83 -6.08
C TYR A 21 -16.33 -15.00 -4.63
N LEU A 22 -16.01 -16.15 -4.03
CA LEU A 22 -16.17 -16.38 -2.60
C LEU A 22 -14.83 -16.11 -1.90
N VAL A 23 -14.79 -15.13 -1.01
CA VAL A 23 -13.62 -14.77 -0.20
C VAL A 23 -13.95 -15.02 1.27
N SER A 24 -13.31 -16.02 1.88
CA SER A 24 -13.47 -16.33 3.29
C SER A 24 -12.35 -15.70 4.11
N VAL A 25 -12.69 -14.94 5.15
CA VAL A 25 -11.74 -14.32 6.10
C VAL A 25 -12.10 -14.79 7.50
N ASP A 26 -11.23 -15.58 8.13
CA ASP A 26 -11.47 -16.27 9.43
C ASP A 26 -12.80 -17.06 9.48
N GLY A 27 -13.26 -17.58 8.34
CA GLY A 27 -14.52 -18.31 8.21
C GLY A 27 -15.76 -17.43 8.01
N PHE A 28 -15.60 -16.10 7.93
CA PHE A 28 -16.62 -15.17 7.44
C PHE A 28 -16.56 -15.09 5.92
N ASN A 29 -17.66 -15.40 5.25
CA ASN A 29 -17.74 -15.63 3.81
C ASN A 29 -18.33 -14.43 3.09
N PHE A 30 -17.49 -13.66 2.41
CA PHE A 30 -17.90 -12.63 1.47
C PHE A 30 -18.18 -13.23 0.10
N LEU A 31 -19.35 -12.94 -0.47
CA LEU A 31 -19.55 -13.00 -1.91
C LEU A 31 -19.11 -11.65 -2.50
N VAL A 32 -18.01 -11.65 -3.24
CA VAL A 32 -17.53 -10.46 -3.95
C VAL A 32 -17.98 -10.56 -5.40
N ASP A 33 -18.86 -9.65 -5.78
CA ASP A 33 -19.63 -9.61 -7.02
C ASP A 33 -20.57 -10.82 -7.27
N CYS A 34 -21.66 -10.55 -7.95
CA CYS A 34 -22.72 -11.49 -8.32
C CYS A 34 -23.13 -11.23 -9.77
N GLY A 35 -22.16 -11.33 -10.69
CA GLY A 35 -22.32 -11.05 -12.11
C GLY A 35 -23.10 -12.10 -12.89
N TRP A 36 -23.73 -11.66 -13.99
CA TRP A 36 -24.31 -12.55 -15.01
C TRP A 36 -23.95 -12.10 -16.42
N ASN A 37 -24.18 -12.97 -17.40
CA ASN A 37 -23.83 -12.72 -18.80
C ASN A 37 -25.04 -12.14 -19.54
N ASP A 38 -24.80 -11.51 -20.68
CA ASP A 38 -25.86 -10.90 -21.49
C ASP A 38 -26.84 -11.91 -22.12
N HIS A 39 -26.58 -13.21 -21.99
CA HIS A 39 -27.53 -14.28 -22.32
C HIS A 39 -28.37 -14.77 -21.12
N PHE A 40 -28.05 -14.34 -19.90
CA PHE A 40 -28.68 -14.74 -18.66
C PHE A 40 -28.78 -16.28 -18.51
N ASP A 41 -27.67 -16.97 -18.77
CA ASP A 41 -27.58 -18.44 -18.73
C ASP A 41 -27.50 -18.96 -17.29
N PRO A 42 -28.52 -19.67 -16.76
CA PRO A 42 -28.50 -20.19 -15.38
C PRO A 42 -27.46 -21.29 -15.15
N SER A 43 -26.87 -21.86 -16.21
CA SER A 43 -25.82 -22.89 -16.09
C SER A 43 -24.56 -22.34 -15.42
N LEU A 44 -24.24 -21.06 -15.67
CA LEU A 44 -23.10 -20.35 -15.07
C LEU A 44 -23.26 -20.14 -13.56
N LEU A 45 -24.48 -20.17 -13.03
CA LEU A 45 -24.79 -19.91 -11.62
C LEU A 45 -24.83 -21.19 -10.76
N GLN A 46 -24.58 -22.37 -11.33
CA GLN A 46 -24.52 -23.64 -10.60
C GLN A 46 -23.45 -23.71 -9.49
N PRO A 47 -22.28 -23.04 -9.60
CA PRO A 47 -21.34 -22.93 -8.48
C PRO A 47 -21.87 -22.05 -7.34
N LEU A 48 -22.61 -20.98 -7.67
CA LEU A 48 -23.20 -20.05 -6.69
C LEU A 48 -24.32 -20.70 -5.88
N SER A 49 -25.21 -21.46 -6.53
CA SER A 49 -26.33 -22.13 -5.86
C SER A 49 -25.90 -23.08 -4.72
N ARG A 50 -24.70 -23.67 -4.84
CA ARG A 50 -24.11 -24.57 -3.82
C ARG A 50 -23.58 -23.85 -2.58
N VAL A 51 -23.25 -22.56 -2.70
CA VAL A 51 -22.65 -21.77 -1.62
C VAL A 51 -23.56 -20.65 -1.11
N ALA A 52 -24.69 -20.38 -1.78
CA ALA A 52 -25.63 -19.31 -1.47
C ALA A 52 -26.01 -19.22 0.03
N SER A 53 -26.33 -20.36 0.65
CA SER A 53 -26.73 -20.46 2.06
C SER A 53 -25.57 -20.32 3.07
N SER A 54 -24.33 -20.16 2.60
CA SER A 54 -23.13 -20.06 3.44
C SER A 54 -22.47 -18.68 3.42
N ILE A 55 -23.01 -17.76 2.63
CA ILE A 55 -22.52 -16.38 2.48
C ILE A 55 -23.01 -15.54 3.66
N ASP A 56 -22.11 -14.78 4.28
CA ASP A 56 -22.42 -13.92 5.42
C ASP A 56 -22.58 -12.44 5.01
N ALA A 57 -21.99 -12.01 3.88
CA ALA A 57 -22.16 -10.68 3.29
C ALA A 57 -21.90 -10.70 1.77
N VAL A 58 -22.52 -9.78 1.03
CA VAL A 58 -22.25 -9.53 -0.39
C VAL A 58 -21.57 -8.17 -0.56
N LEU A 59 -20.47 -8.10 -1.31
CA LEU A 59 -19.81 -6.85 -1.70
C LEU A 59 -19.97 -6.65 -3.21
N LEU A 60 -20.61 -5.57 -3.64
CA LEU A 60 -20.75 -5.22 -5.06
C LEU A 60 -19.71 -4.16 -5.45
N SER A 61 -19.02 -4.36 -6.58
CA SER A 61 -17.98 -3.46 -7.05
C SER A 61 -18.47 -2.38 -8.03
N HIS A 62 -19.31 -2.75 -9.01
CA HIS A 62 -19.69 -1.91 -10.15
C HIS A 62 -21.19 -2.01 -10.53
N PRO A 63 -21.81 -0.97 -11.14
CA PRO A 63 -23.23 -0.90 -11.48
C PRO A 63 -23.66 -1.60 -12.79
N ASP A 64 -23.03 -2.73 -13.16
CA ASP A 64 -23.27 -3.40 -14.44
C ASP A 64 -23.70 -4.87 -14.32
N THR A 65 -24.15 -5.45 -15.44
CA THR A 65 -24.56 -6.86 -15.49
C THR A 65 -23.41 -7.81 -15.11
N LEU A 66 -22.16 -7.46 -15.44
CA LEU A 66 -20.97 -8.29 -15.19
C LEU A 66 -20.60 -8.42 -13.72
N HIS A 67 -21.04 -7.49 -12.86
CA HIS A 67 -20.72 -7.48 -11.42
C HIS A 67 -21.94 -7.66 -10.52
N LEU A 68 -23.18 -7.34 -10.97
CA LEU A 68 -24.40 -7.52 -10.15
C LEU A 68 -25.59 -8.19 -10.86
N GLY A 69 -25.45 -8.60 -12.11
CA GLY A 69 -26.55 -9.10 -12.94
C GLY A 69 -27.30 -10.34 -12.41
N ALA A 70 -26.64 -11.18 -11.61
CA ALA A 70 -27.24 -12.40 -11.04
C ALA A 70 -27.90 -12.15 -9.68
N LEU A 71 -27.76 -10.96 -9.08
CA LEU A 71 -28.23 -10.70 -7.71
C LEU A 71 -29.74 -10.94 -7.52
N PRO A 72 -30.66 -10.41 -8.36
CA PRO A 72 -32.10 -10.67 -8.20
C PRO A 72 -32.45 -12.16 -8.31
N TYR A 73 -31.81 -12.86 -9.24
CA TYR A 73 -32.00 -14.30 -9.44
C TYR A 73 -31.47 -15.11 -8.26
N ALA A 74 -30.31 -14.76 -7.70
CA ALA A 74 -29.71 -15.44 -6.55
C ALA A 74 -30.52 -15.26 -5.27
N VAL A 75 -31.06 -14.05 -5.03
CA VAL A 75 -31.97 -13.78 -3.90
C VAL A 75 -33.24 -14.64 -4.03
N LYS A 76 -33.89 -14.62 -5.20
CA LYS A 76 -35.13 -15.36 -5.48
C LYS A 76 -34.96 -16.89 -5.45
N GLN A 77 -34.01 -17.41 -6.22
CA GLN A 77 -33.93 -18.85 -6.55
C GLN A 77 -33.01 -19.63 -5.61
N PHE A 78 -31.99 -18.98 -5.04
CA PHE A 78 -31.03 -19.63 -4.14
C PHE A 78 -31.20 -19.22 -2.67
N GLY A 79 -32.13 -18.30 -2.37
CA GLY A 79 -32.39 -17.83 -1.01
C GLY A 79 -31.24 -17.03 -0.42
N LEU A 80 -30.50 -16.28 -1.25
CA LEU A 80 -29.40 -15.42 -0.79
C LEU A 80 -29.94 -14.28 0.09
N SER A 81 -29.91 -14.45 1.40
CA SER A 81 -30.43 -13.50 2.39
C SER A 81 -29.35 -12.66 3.10
N ALA A 82 -28.11 -12.68 2.59
CA ALA A 82 -26.98 -11.99 3.21
C ALA A 82 -27.06 -10.47 2.99
N PRO A 83 -26.63 -9.65 3.97
CA PRO A 83 -26.56 -8.19 3.80
C PRO A 83 -25.64 -7.83 2.63
N VAL A 84 -26.14 -6.99 1.74
CA VAL A 84 -25.40 -6.46 0.59
C VAL A 84 -24.77 -5.12 0.96
N TYR A 85 -23.55 -4.88 0.50
CA TYR A 85 -22.81 -3.63 0.66
C TYR A 85 -22.36 -3.10 -0.71
N SER A 86 -22.57 -1.81 -0.94
CA SER A 86 -22.14 -1.10 -2.16
C SER A 86 -21.95 0.39 -1.86
N THR A 87 -21.46 1.15 -2.85
CA THR A 87 -21.62 2.61 -2.84
C THR A 87 -23.02 3.02 -3.29
N GLU A 88 -23.42 4.28 -3.00
CA GLU A 88 -24.73 4.82 -3.42
C GLU A 88 -24.91 4.77 -4.95
N PRO A 89 -23.95 5.16 -5.81
CA PRO A 89 -24.15 5.08 -7.25
C PRO A 89 -24.16 3.62 -7.75
N VAL A 90 -23.41 2.70 -7.13
CA VAL A 90 -23.48 1.27 -7.49
C VAL A 90 -24.88 0.71 -7.21
N HIS A 91 -25.49 1.10 -6.09
CA HIS A 91 -26.87 0.72 -5.76
C HIS A 91 -27.88 1.31 -6.75
N ARG A 92 -27.89 2.63 -6.97
CA ARG A 92 -28.91 3.29 -7.81
C ARG A 92 -28.75 3.01 -9.31
N LEU A 93 -27.52 3.07 -9.82
CA LEU A 93 -27.25 2.81 -11.24
C LEU A 93 -27.32 1.30 -11.54
N GLY A 94 -26.99 0.45 -10.58
CA GLY A 94 -27.20 -1.00 -10.66
C GLY A 94 -28.68 -1.39 -10.79
N LEU A 95 -29.53 -0.82 -9.92
CA LEU A 95 -30.99 -0.98 -9.98
C LEU A 95 -31.53 -0.61 -11.37
N LEU A 96 -31.13 0.55 -11.87
CA LEU A 96 -31.48 1.04 -13.21
C LEU A 96 -31.00 0.12 -14.34
N THR A 97 -29.75 -0.35 -14.30
CA THR A 97 -29.23 -1.32 -15.28
C THR A 97 -30.08 -2.60 -15.31
N MET A 98 -30.52 -3.10 -14.14
CA MET A 98 -31.37 -4.28 -14.06
C MET A 98 -32.79 -4.04 -14.59
N TYR A 99 -33.38 -2.85 -14.36
CA TYR A 99 -34.65 -2.47 -14.98
C TYR A 99 -34.57 -2.41 -16.52
N ASP A 100 -33.52 -1.81 -17.08
CA ASP A 100 -33.35 -1.70 -18.54
C ASP A 100 -33.10 -3.07 -19.20
N GLN A 101 -32.34 -3.96 -18.53
CA GLN A 101 -32.19 -5.36 -18.93
C GLN A 101 -33.54 -6.10 -18.92
N TYR A 102 -34.33 -5.97 -17.86
CA TYR A 102 -35.66 -6.60 -17.78
C TYR A 102 -36.61 -6.07 -18.85
N ALA A 103 -36.75 -4.74 -18.96
CA ALA A 103 -37.63 -4.08 -19.93
C ALA A 103 -37.27 -4.44 -21.37
N SER A 104 -35.99 -4.31 -21.74
CA SER A 104 -35.49 -4.63 -23.07
C SER A 104 -35.73 -6.09 -23.44
N ARG A 105 -35.55 -7.02 -22.50
CA ARG A 105 -35.77 -8.46 -22.73
C ARG A 105 -37.24 -8.81 -22.79
N LYS A 106 -38.07 -8.23 -21.92
CA LYS A 106 -39.51 -8.48 -21.91
C LYS A 106 -40.18 -8.08 -23.22
N GLN A 107 -39.66 -7.08 -23.94
CA GLN A 107 -40.16 -6.68 -25.27
C GLN A 107 -39.85 -7.71 -26.39
N VAL A 108 -38.78 -8.51 -26.25
CA VAL A 108 -38.29 -9.44 -27.29
C VAL A 108 -38.41 -10.93 -26.91
N SER A 109 -38.74 -11.25 -25.66
CA SER A 109 -38.91 -12.61 -25.16
C SER A 109 -39.90 -12.69 -24.00
N ASP A 110 -40.39 -13.89 -23.69
CA ASP A 110 -41.19 -14.16 -22.49
C ASP A 110 -40.27 -14.37 -21.26
N PHE A 111 -39.44 -13.37 -20.98
CA PHE A 111 -38.46 -13.38 -19.89
C PHE A 111 -39.13 -13.60 -18.52
N ASP A 112 -38.72 -14.65 -17.81
CA ASP A 112 -39.33 -15.16 -16.57
C ASP A 112 -38.33 -15.38 -15.41
N LEU A 113 -37.03 -15.19 -15.66
CA LEU A 113 -35.95 -15.45 -14.70
C LEU A 113 -36.09 -14.59 -13.42
N PHE A 114 -36.42 -13.30 -13.57
CA PHE A 114 -36.76 -12.36 -12.50
C PHE A 114 -37.76 -11.31 -12.99
N THR A 115 -38.52 -10.71 -12.08
CA THR A 115 -39.48 -9.60 -12.28
C THR A 115 -38.90 -8.28 -11.76
N LEU A 116 -39.65 -7.18 -11.88
CA LEU A 116 -39.32 -5.91 -11.22
C LEU A 116 -39.31 -6.09 -9.69
N ASP A 117 -40.32 -6.74 -9.11
CA ASP A 117 -40.42 -6.98 -7.67
C ASP A 117 -39.22 -7.79 -7.11
N ASP A 118 -38.69 -8.73 -7.89
CA ASP A 118 -37.49 -9.49 -7.53
C ASP A 118 -36.24 -8.59 -7.50
N ILE A 119 -36.14 -7.63 -8.43
CA ILE A 119 -35.07 -6.63 -8.46
C ILE A 119 -35.19 -5.72 -7.23
N ASP A 120 -36.38 -5.18 -6.97
CA ASP A 120 -36.64 -4.28 -5.86
C ASP A 120 -36.32 -4.94 -4.53
N SER A 121 -36.79 -6.19 -4.35
CA SER A 121 -36.51 -7.01 -3.16
C SER A 121 -35.01 -7.24 -2.94
N ALA A 122 -34.24 -7.43 -4.02
CA ALA A 122 -32.80 -7.64 -3.94
C ALA A 122 -32.01 -6.36 -3.62
N PHE A 123 -32.52 -5.18 -4.02
CA PHE A 123 -31.87 -3.89 -3.78
C PHE A 123 -32.38 -3.16 -2.52
N GLN A 124 -33.54 -3.55 -1.96
CA GLN A 124 -34.20 -2.86 -0.84
C GLN A 124 -33.30 -2.70 0.41
N ASN A 125 -32.52 -3.73 0.75
CA ASN A 125 -31.74 -3.79 2.00
C ASN A 125 -30.22 -3.67 1.78
N VAL A 126 -29.81 -2.90 0.76
CA VAL A 126 -28.39 -2.62 0.49
C VAL A 126 -27.84 -1.57 1.46
N ASN A 127 -26.75 -1.92 2.15
CA ASN A 127 -25.99 -1.01 3.00
C ASN A 127 -25.09 -0.13 2.13
N ARG A 128 -25.42 1.16 2.07
CA ARG A 128 -24.80 2.14 1.16
C ARG A 128 -23.66 2.85 1.90
N LEU A 129 -22.44 2.72 1.38
CA LEU A 129 -21.21 3.27 1.96
C LEU A 129 -20.63 4.39 1.09
N THR A 130 -19.87 5.30 1.68
CA THR A 130 -19.09 6.32 0.97
C THR A 130 -17.62 5.91 0.82
N TYR A 131 -16.91 6.47 -0.16
CA TYR A 131 -15.49 6.12 -0.38
C TYR A 131 -14.64 6.41 0.87
N SER A 132 -13.74 5.48 1.20
CA SER A 132 -12.89 5.47 2.39
C SER A 132 -13.63 5.43 3.73
N GLN A 133 -14.94 5.13 3.74
CA GLN A 133 -15.69 4.86 4.96
C GLN A 133 -15.32 3.48 5.51
N ASN A 134 -14.69 3.45 6.69
CA ASN A 134 -14.45 2.23 7.44
C ASN A 134 -15.77 1.75 8.08
N PHE A 135 -16.32 0.63 7.60
CA PHE A 135 -17.49 -0.02 8.17
C PHE A 135 -17.06 -1.27 8.95
N HIS A 136 -17.37 -1.30 10.25
CA HIS A 136 -17.06 -2.42 11.13
C HIS A 136 -18.18 -3.47 11.07
N LEU A 137 -17.83 -4.71 10.74
CA LEU A 137 -18.80 -5.82 10.75
C LEU A 137 -19.06 -6.31 12.18
N SER A 138 -20.26 -6.88 12.38
CA SER A 138 -20.75 -7.36 13.67
C SER A 138 -21.07 -8.86 13.63
N GLY A 139 -21.32 -9.46 14.80
CA GLY A 139 -21.62 -10.88 14.92
C GLY A 139 -20.45 -11.75 14.45
N LYS A 140 -20.69 -12.64 13.48
CA LYS A 140 -19.67 -13.55 12.94
C LYS A 140 -18.48 -12.79 12.30
N GLY A 141 -18.68 -11.56 11.83
CA GLY A 141 -17.64 -10.72 11.20
C GLY A 141 -16.84 -9.86 12.18
N GLU A 142 -16.90 -10.12 13.50
CA GLU A 142 -16.30 -9.23 14.49
C GLU A 142 -14.79 -9.02 14.28
N GLY A 143 -14.40 -7.74 14.27
CA GLY A 143 -13.03 -7.30 14.01
C GLY A 143 -12.63 -7.24 12.53
N ILE A 144 -13.54 -7.59 11.60
CA ILE A 144 -13.36 -7.29 10.18
C ILE A 144 -13.89 -5.89 9.88
N VAL A 145 -13.12 -5.12 9.10
CA VAL A 145 -13.49 -3.77 8.63
C VAL A 145 -13.47 -3.75 7.12
N ILE A 146 -14.58 -3.34 6.50
CA ILE A 146 -14.67 -3.14 5.04
C ILE A 146 -14.62 -1.65 4.72
N ALA A 147 -13.93 -1.27 3.64
CA ALA A 147 -13.87 0.10 3.14
C ALA A 147 -13.84 0.12 1.60
N PRO A 148 -14.78 0.80 0.92
CA PRO A 148 -14.75 0.95 -0.53
C PRO A 148 -13.82 2.11 -0.92
N HIS A 149 -12.97 1.92 -1.92
CA HIS A 149 -12.10 2.95 -2.50
C HIS A 149 -12.39 3.12 -4.00
N VAL A 150 -12.00 4.25 -4.60
CA VAL A 150 -12.32 4.57 -6.00
C VAL A 150 -11.66 3.58 -6.98
N ALA A 151 -12.44 2.91 -7.84
CA ALA A 151 -11.91 2.08 -8.93
C ALA A 151 -11.64 2.87 -10.22
N GLY A 152 -12.41 3.94 -10.50
CA GLY A 152 -12.21 4.84 -11.65
C GLY A 152 -12.75 4.34 -13.00
N HIS A 153 -13.43 3.20 -13.03
CA HIS A 153 -13.99 2.57 -14.24
C HIS A 153 -15.44 3.00 -14.53
N LEU A 154 -16.37 2.69 -13.62
CA LEU A 154 -17.76 3.16 -13.66
C LEU A 154 -18.05 4.12 -12.50
N LEU A 155 -19.12 4.91 -12.60
CA LEU A 155 -19.51 5.87 -11.56
C LEU A 155 -19.89 5.12 -10.26
N GLY A 156 -19.26 5.51 -9.14
CA GLY A 156 -19.36 4.80 -7.87
C GLY A 156 -18.53 3.52 -7.76
N GLY A 157 -17.87 3.06 -8.83
CA GLY A 157 -17.13 1.80 -8.89
C GLY A 157 -16.04 1.65 -7.82
N THR A 158 -15.95 0.48 -7.20
CA THR A 158 -15.16 0.26 -5.97
C THR A 158 -14.05 -0.78 -6.06
N VAL A 159 -12.93 -0.44 -5.44
CA VAL A 159 -11.90 -1.35 -4.94
C VAL A 159 -12.23 -1.61 -3.46
N TRP A 160 -12.46 -2.87 -3.08
CA TRP A 160 -12.78 -3.22 -1.70
C TRP A 160 -11.52 -3.49 -0.89
N LYS A 161 -11.33 -2.75 0.20
CA LYS A 161 -10.35 -3.05 1.25
C LYS A 161 -11.06 -3.78 2.39
N ILE A 162 -10.62 -5.00 2.69
CA ILE A 162 -11.08 -5.81 3.82
C ILE A 162 -9.90 -5.91 4.80
N THR A 163 -10.05 -5.40 6.01
CA THR A 163 -9.00 -5.35 7.03
C THR A 163 -9.35 -6.26 8.19
N LYS A 164 -8.44 -7.13 8.61
CA LYS A 164 -8.60 -7.99 9.79
C LYS A 164 -7.27 -8.14 10.50
N ASP A 165 -7.26 -7.86 11.81
CA ASP A 165 -6.09 -7.95 12.71
C ASP A 165 -4.82 -7.21 12.25
N GLY A 166 -4.99 -6.19 11.39
CA GLY A 166 -3.92 -5.37 10.81
C GLY A 166 -3.41 -5.85 9.45
N GLU A 167 -3.97 -6.93 8.91
CA GLU A 167 -3.72 -7.40 7.55
C GLU A 167 -4.80 -6.89 6.58
N ASP A 168 -4.36 -6.40 5.42
CA ASP A 168 -5.20 -5.89 4.34
C ASP A 168 -5.37 -6.96 3.23
N VAL A 169 -6.62 -7.33 2.95
CA VAL A 169 -7.06 -8.05 1.75
C VAL A 169 -7.72 -7.05 0.82
N ILE A 170 -7.13 -6.83 -0.35
CA ILE A 170 -7.61 -5.86 -1.34
C ILE A 170 -8.22 -6.61 -2.54
N TYR A 171 -9.46 -6.29 -2.89
CA TYR A 171 -10.10 -6.71 -4.14
C TYR A 171 -10.17 -5.52 -5.10
N ALA A 172 -9.37 -5.58 -6.16
CA ALA A 172 -9.22 -4.52 -7.16
C ALA A 172 -9.31 -5.12 -8.56
N VAL A 173 -10.54 -5.30 -9.04
CA VAL A 173 -10.85 -5.77 -10.39
C VAL A 173 -11.42 -4.62 -11.21
N ASP A 174 -11.17 -4.62 -12.52
CA ASP A 174 -11.73 -3.68 -13.49
C ASP A 174 -11.43 -2.21 -13.17
N PHE A 175 -10.24 -1.97 -12.60
CA PHE A 175 -9.83 -0.64 -12.15
C PHE A 175 -9.16 0.20 -13.26
N ASN A 176 -9.27 1.52 -13.16
CA ASN A 176 -8.66 2.49 -14.06
C ASN A 176 -7.76 3.48 -13.32
N HIS A 177 -6.46 3.41 -13.56
CA HIS A 177 -5.49 4.39 -13.04
C HIS A 177 -5.53 5.74 -13.79
N ARG A 178 -6.17 5.82 -14.96
CA ARG A 178 -6.16 7.02 -15.80
C ARG A 178 -7.29 7.96 -15.38
N LYS A 179 -7.01 9.27 -15.31
CA LYS A 179 -8.04 10.29 -15.11
C LYS A 179 -8.80 10.55 -16.42
N GLU A 180 -10.11 10.33 -16.40
CA GLU A 180 -11.02 10.54 -17.54
C GLU A 180 -11.70 11.93 -17.42
N ARG A 181 -12.87 12.16 -18.05
CA ARG A 181 -13.64 13.40 -17.83
C ARG A 181 -14.54 13.25 -16.61
N LEU A 182 -15.31 12.16 -16.60
CA LEU A 182 -16.26 11.83 -15.55
C LEU A 182 -15.57 11.43 -14.26
N LEU A 183 -14.53 10.59 -14.32
CA LEU A 183 -13.95 9.93 -13.15
C LEU A 183 -12.49 10.30 -12.90
N ASN A 184 -12.13 10.35 -11.61
CA ASN A 184 -10.75 10.28 -11.17
C ASN A 184 -10.22 8.85 -11.36
N GLY A 185 -8.93 8.71 -11.65
CA GLY A 185 -8.28 7.41 -11.64
C GLY A 185 -8.12 6.86 -10.22
N THR A 186 -8.11 5.53 -10.08
CA THR A 186 -7.74 4.87 -8.82
C THR A 186 -6.29 5.17 -8.44
N VAL A 187 -6.01 5.16 -7.13
CA VAL A 187 -4.68 5.35 -6.56
C VAL A 187 -4.30 4.09 -5.80
N LEU A 188 -4.12 2.99 -6.54
CA LEU A 188 -3.80 1.68 -5.97
C LEU A 188 -2.47 1.69 -5.21
N GLU A 189 -1.53 2.58 -5.57
CA GLU A 189 -0.24 2.74 -4.88
C GLU A 189 -0.37 3.22 -3.42
N SER A 190 -1.56 3.67 -2.99
CA SER A 190 -1.85 3.96 -1.58
C SER A 190 -1.91 2.71 -0.69
N PHE A 191 -2.22 1.54 -1.28
CA PHE A 191 -2.17 0.25 -0.59
C PHE A 191 -0.73 -0.28 -0.60
N VAL A 192 0.10 0.20 0.32
CA VAL A 192 1.51 -0.21 0.40
C VAL A 192 1.59 -1.63 0.99
N ARG A 193 1.93 -2.61 0.15
CA ARG A 193 2.25 -4.00 0.54
C ARG A 193 1.11 -4.74 1.28
N PRO A 194 -0.10 -4.86 0.70
CA PRO A 194 -1.19 -5.63 1.30
C PRO A 194 -0.84 -7.11 1.43
N ALA A 195 -1.53 -7.80 2.35
CA ALA A 195 -1.32 -9.23 2.61
C ALA A 195 -1.79 -10.08 1.42
N VAL A 196 -2.96 -9.74 0.88
CA VAL A 196 -3.52 -10.36 -0.33
C VAL A 196 -4.02 -9.25 -1.25
N LEU A 197 -3.67 -9.32 -2.54
CA LEU A 197 -4.31 -8.55 -3.61
C LEU A 197 -5.01 -9.52 -4.56
N ILE A 198 -6.30 -9.33 -4.79
CA ILE A 198 -7.12 -10.01 -5.80
C ILE A 198 -7.35 -9.01 -6.93
N THR A 199 -6.99 -9.36 -8.16
CA THR A 199 -7.04 -8.42 -9.31
C THR A 199 -7.20 -9.15 -10.64
N ASP A 200 -7.66 -8.45 -11.67
CA ASP A 200 -7.87 -9.03 -12.99
C ASP A 200 -6.61 -9.10 -13.87
N ALA A 201 -6.71 -9.91 -14.92
CA ALA A 201 -5.77 -9.96 -16.03
C ALA A 201 -6.42 -9.55 -17.37
N TYR A 202 -7.63 -8.99 -17.36
CA TYR A 202 -8.50 -8.84 -18.54
C TYR A 202 -7.84 -8.03 -19.67
N ASN A 203 -7.13 -6.97 -19.30
CA ASN A 203 -6.39 -6.11 -20.22
C ASN A 203 -4.85 -6.29 -20.15
N ALA A 204 -4.34 -7.39 -19.57
CA ALA A 204 -2.90 -7.61 -19.39
C ALA A 204 -2.08 -7.74 -20.71
N LEU A 205 -2.74 -8.03 -21.83
CA LEU A 205 -2.17 -8.03 -23.18
C LEU A 205 -2.47 -6.75 -23.99
N ASN A 206 -3.49 -5.99 -23.58
CA ASN A 206 -3.95 -4.80 -24.27
C ASN A 206 -3.01 -3.61 -24.02
N ASN A 207 -2.76 -2.80 -25.05
CA ASN A 207 -1.96 -1.58 -24.98
C ASN A 207 -2.78 -0.42 -25.56
N GLN A 208 -3.42 0.36 -24.68
CA GLN A 208 -4.26 1.47 -25.12
C GLN A 208 -3.42 2.65 -25.66
N PRO A 209 -3.89 3.34 -26.71
CA PRO A 209 -3.31 4.62 -27.14
C PRO A 209 -3.49 5.70 -26.05
N SER A 210 -2.89 6.86 -26.27
CA SER A 210 -3.11 8.02 -25.39
C SER A 210 -4.57 8.49 -25.47
N ARG A 211 -5.18 8.85 -24.33
CA ARG A 211 -6.57 9.34 -24.28
C ARG A 211 -6.85 10.46 -25.28
N ARG A 212 -5.93 11.42 -25.43
CA ARG A 212 -6.08 12.54 -26.38
C ARG A 212 -6.14 12.07 -27.83
N GLN A 213 -5.33 11.09 -28.20
CA GLN A 213 -5.36 10.51 -29.55
C GLN A 213 -6.66 9.72 -29.77
N ARG A 214 -7.06 8.89 -28.80
CA ARG A 214 -8.32 8.13 -28.82
C ARG A 214 -9.53 9.05 -29.00
N ASP A 215 -9.65 10.10 -28.19
CA ASP A 215 -10.71 11.11 -28.26
C ASP A 215 -10.75 11.80 -29.63
N GLN A 216 -9.59 12.08 -30.23
CA GLN A 216 -9.52 12.66 -31.57
C GLN A 216 -9.98 11.67 -32.65
N GLU A 217 -9.47 10.43 -32.63
CA GLU A 217 -9.84 9.39 -33.62
C GLU A 217 -11.34 9.05 -33.57
N PHE A 218 -11.93 9.01 -32.37
CA PHE A 218 -13.37 8.83 -32.13
C PHE A 218 -14.20 9.95 -32.77
N LEU A 219 -13.87 11.21 -32.48
CA LEU A 219 -14.57 12.36 -33.02
C LEU A 219 -14.39 12.49 -34.54
N ASP A 220 -13.18 12.23 -35.06
CA ASP A 220 -12.90 12.25 -36.49
C ASP A 220 -13.71 11.17 -37.25
N ALA A 221 -13.86 9.96 -36.69
CA ALA A 221 -14.68 8.89 -37.27
C ALA A 221 -16.18 9.27 -37.33
N ILE A 222 -16.71 9.83 -36.24
CA ILE A 222 -18.10 10.31 -36.14
C ILE A 222 -18.35 11.44 -37.15
N LEU A 223 -17.52 12.49 -37.14
CA LEU A 223 -17.68 13.65 -38.03
C LEU A 223 -17.53 13.29 -39.50
N LYS A 224 -16.61 12.37 -39.84
CA LYS A 224 -16.45 11.86 -41.21
C LYS A 224 -17.73 11.20 -41.71
N THR A 225 -18.42 10.45 -40.85
CA THR A 225 -19.67 9.75 -41.17
C THR A 225 -20.82 10.74 -41.36
N LEU A 226 -21.02 11.65 -40.40
CA LEU A 226 -22.09 12.67 -40.47
C LEU A 226 -21.94 13.60 -41.69
N ARG A 227 -20.70 14.00 -42.02
CA ARG A 227 -20.40 14.80 -43.23
C ARG A 227 -20.60 14.03 -44.54
N ALA A 228 -20.64 12.70 -44.49
CA ALA A 228 -20.97 11.84 -45.61
C ALA A 228 -22.48 11.51 -45.70
N ASP A 229 -23.32 12.22 -44.93
CA ASP A 229 -24.78 12.03 -44.89
C ASP A 229 -25.18 10.61 -44.42
N GLY A 230 -24.40 10.07 -43.47
CA GLY A 230 -24.64 8.78 -42.82
C GLY A 230 -24.88 8.92 -41.32
N ASN A 231 -25.56 7.93 -40.74
CA ASN A 231 -25.87 7.87 -39.31
C ASN A 231 -24.78 7.13 -38.52
N VAL A 232 -24.67 7.44 -37.23
CA VAL A 232 -23.76 6.78 -36.29
C VAL A 232 -24.55 6.08 -35.19
N LEU A 233 -24.44 4.75 -35.13
CA LEU A 233 -24.92 3.94 -34.00
C LEU A 233 -23.75 3.68 -33.04
N LEU A 234 -23.99 3.95 -31.76
CA LEU A 234 -23.14 3.61 -30.62
C LEU A 234 -23.93 2.61 -29.74
N PRO A 235 -23.68 1.29 -29.86
CA PRO A 235 -24.20 0.32 -28.91
C PRO A 235 -23.50 0.52 -27.57
N VAL A 236 -24.25 0.83 -26.52
CA VAL A 236 -23.71 1.23 -25.21
C VAL A 236 -24.45 0.55 -24.06
N ASP A 237 -23.82 0.58 -22.90
CA ASP A 237 -24.43 0.22 -21.63
C ASP A 237 -25.41 1.31 -21.15
N THR A 238 -26.21 0.99 -20.13
CA THR A 238 -27.32 1.84 -19.71
C THR A 238 -26.88 3.02 -18.84
N ALA A 239 -25.92 2.83 -17.93
CA ALA A 239 -25.66 3.78 -16.84
C ALA A 239 -24.18 3.92 -16.40
N GLY A 240 -23.23 3.28 -17.09
CA GLY A 240 -21.80 3.27 -16.78
C GLY A 240 -20.96 4.04 -17.81
N ARG A 241 -20.40 3.35 -18.80
CA ARG A 241 -19.42 3.92 -19.76
C ARG A 241 -20.04 4.93 -20.71
N VAL A 242 -21.33 4.79 -21.03
CA VAL A 242 -22.12 5.78 -21.76
C VAL A 242 -21.98 7.20 -21.20
N LEU A 243 -21.83 7.36 -19.88
CA LEU A 243 -21.73 8.67 -19.24
C LEU A 243 -20.45 9.44 -19.64
N GLU A 244 -19.32 8.77 -19.83
CA GLU A 244 -18.09 9.39 -20.35
C GLU A 244 -18.26 9.80 -21.83
N LEU A 245 -18.92 8.97 -22.64
CA LEU A 245 -19.20 9.24 -24.05
C LEU A 245 -20.13 10.44 -24.23
N LEU A 246 -21.18 10.54 -23.42
CA LEU A 246 -22.10 11.68 -23.40
C LEU A 246 -21.35 12.98 -23.09
N LEU A 247 -20.47 12.99 -22.09
CA LEU A 247 -19.65 14.16 -21.78
C LEU A 247 -18.63 14.52 -22.87
N ILE A 248 -18.04 13.53 -23.56
CA ILE A 248 -17.16 13.77 -24.71
C ILE A 248 -17.93 14.49 -25.82
N LEU A 249 -19.11 13.98 -26.19
CA LEU A 249 -19.93 14.51 -27.27
C LEU A 249 -20.52 15.89 -26.92
N GLU A 250 -21.13 16.05 -25.75
CA GLU A 250 -21.75 17.31 -25.29
C GLU A 250 -20.74 18.47 -25.24
N GLN A 251 -19.54 18.22 -24.70
CA GLN A 251 -18.47 19.21 -24.66
C GLN A 251 -17.98 19.58 -26.07
N TYR A 252 -17.82 18.59 -26.95
CA TYR A 252 -17.33 18.82 -28.30
C TYR A 252 -18.34 19.55 -29.18
N TRP A 253 -19.63 19.19 -29.10
CA TRP A 253 -20.72 19.87 -29.80
C TRP A 253 -20.83 21.33 -29.37
N THR A 254 -20.79 21.59 -28.07
CA THR A 254 -20.82 22.95 -27.51
C THR A 254 -19.61 23.78 -27.97
N GLN A 255 -18.40 23.21 -27.95
CA GLN A 255 -17.17 23.91 -28.37
C GLN A 255 -17.18 24.23 -29.88
N HIS A 256 -17.62 23.29 -30.71
CA HIS A 256 -17.59 23.41 -32.17
C HIS A 256 -18.90 23.92 -32.80
N HIS A 257 -19.92 24.22 -31.99
CA HIS A 257 -21.23 24.73 -32.41
C HIS A 257 -21.89 23.84 -33.48
N LEU A 258 -21.85 22.52 -33.26
CA LEU A 258 -22.37 21.53 -34.20
C LEU A 258 -23.88 21.36 -34.06
N THR A 259 -24.58 21.19 -35.18
CA THR A 259 -26.05 21.12 -35.25
C THR A 259 -26.61 19.72 -35.52
N TYR A 260 -25.75 18.71 -35.68
CA TYR A 260 -26.18 17.32 -35.86
C TYR A 260 -26.82 16.80 -34.57
N PRO A 261 -28.03 16.20 -34.60
CA PRO A 261 -28.71 15.77 -33.38
C PRO A 261 -28.06 14.51 -32.79
N ILE A 262 -27.97 14.48 -31.46
CA ILE A 262 -27.52 13.33 -30.67
C ILE A 262 -28.71 12.83 -29.86
N PHE A 263 -28.95 11.52 -29.92
CA PHE A 263 -29.99 10.85 -29.13
C PHE A 263 -29.36 9.84 -28.17
N PHE A 264 -29.84 9.83 -26.93
CA PHE A 264 -29.58 8.75 -25.97
C PHE A 264 -30.89 7.98 -25.75
N LEU A 265 -30.92 6.71 -26.16
CA LEU A 265 -32.10 5.87 -26.28
C LEU A 265 -31.99 4.61 -25.40
N THR A 266 -32.60 4.66 -24.22
CA THR A 266 -32.73 3.54 -23.27
C THR A 266 -34.09 3.63 -22.58
N CYS A 267 -34.67 2.55 -22.05
CA CYS A 267 -36.01 2.60 -21.47
C CYS A 267 -36.12 3.52 -20.24
N ILE A 268 -34.98 3.90 -19.66
CA ILE A 268 -34.84 4.67 -18.42
C ILE A 268 -33.87 5.85 -18.57
N SER A 269 -33.72 6.39 -19.78
CA SER A 269 -32.72 7.42 -20.11
C SER A 269 -32.83 8.67 -19.23
N SER A 270 -34.07 9.10 -18.94
CA SER A 270 -34.36 10.28 -18.12
C SER A 270 -33.93 10.06 -16.67
N SER A 271 -34.43 9.00 -16.04
CA SER A 271 -34.09 8.63 -14.66
C SER A 271 -32.59 8.48 -14.46
N THR A 272 -31.90 7.81 -15.40
CA THR A 272 -30.44 7.64 -15.37
C THR A 272 -29.72 8.99 -15.29
N ILE A 273 -30.07 9.93 -16.18
CA ILE A 273 -29.44 11.24 -16.22
C ILE A 273 -29.82 12.10 -14.99
N ASP A 274 -31.04 11.95 -14.45
CA ASP A 274 -31.48 12.68 -13.26
C ASP A 274 -30.78 12.21 -11.97
N TYR A 275 -30.53 10.91 -11.79
CA TYR A 275 -29.66 10.43 -10.69
C TYR A 275 -28.19 10.81 -10.90
N VAL A 276 -27.66 10.73 -12.12
CA VAL A 276 -26.28 11.14 -12.38
C VAL A 276 -26.06 12.62 -12.09
N LYS A 277 -27.06 13.49 -12.30
CA LYS A 277 -26.99 14.91 -11.89
C LYS A 277 -26.82 15.10 -10.38
N SER A 278 -27.29 14.19 -9.51
CA SER A 278 -27.16 14.36 -8.06
C SER A 278 -25.81 13.87 -7.52
N PHE A 279 -25.17 12.88 -8.17
CA PHE A 279 -23.89 12.28 -7.74
C PHE A 279 -22.63 13.12 -8.07
N LEU A 280 -22.69 14.44 -8.01
CA LEU A 280 -21.56 15.32 -8.36
C LEU A 280 -20.32 15.08 -7.48
N GLU A 281 -20.50 14.67 -6.23
CA GLU A 281 -19.44 14.34 -5.26
C GLU A 281 -18.70 13.03 -5.59
N TRP A 282 -19.26 12.19 -6.47
CA TRP A 282 -18.66 10.94 -6.94
C TRP A 282 -17.86 11.09 -8.25
N MET A 283 -17.90 12.29 -8.84
CA MET A 283 -17.25 12.61 -10.11
C MET A 283 -15.81 13.14 -9.93
N SER A 284 -15.13 13.40 -11.04
CA SER A 284 -13.76 13.91 -11.03
C SER A 284 -13.69 15.31 -10.43
N ASP A 285 -12.56 15.67 -9.79
CA ASP A 285 -12.37 17.02 -9.24
C ASP A 285 -12.47 18.13 -10.30
N SER A 286 -12.38 17.78 -11.59
CA SER A 286 -12.59 18.74 -12.67
C SER A 286 -14.06 19.15 -12.80
N ILE A 287 -14.99 18.21 -12.60
CA ILE A 287 -16.43 18.47 -12.64
C ILE A 287 -16.85 19.19 -11.36
N ALA A 288 -16.40 18.70 -10.19
CA ALA A 288 -16.69 19.34 -8.89
C ALA A 288 -16.24 20.82 -8.87
N LYS A 289 -14.98 21.11 -9.24
CA LYS A 289 -14.47 22.49 -9.31
C LYS A 289 -15.17 23.34 -10.37
N SER A 290 -15.56 22.74 -11.50
CA SER A 290 -16.35 23.46 -12.50
C SER A 290 -17.68 23.90 -11.90
N PHE A 291 -18.39 22.99 -11.22
CA PHE A 291 -19.67 23.28 -10.57
C PHE A 291 -19.55 24.32 -9.45
N GLU A 292 -18.49 24.27 -8.62
CA GLU A 292 -18.21 25.28 -7.60
C GLU A 292 -18.15 26.71 -8.19
N HIS A 293 -17.52 26.86 -9.36
CA HIS A 293 -17.32 28.14 -10.03
C HIS A 293 -18.49 28.59 -10.92
N THR A 294 -19.07 27.69 -11.72
CA THR A 294 -20.10 28.05 -12.72
C THR A 294 -21.53 27.81 -12.25
N ARG A 295 -21.72 26.91 -11.26
CA ARG A 295 -23.03 26.34 -10.86
C ARG A 295 -23.79 25.60 -11.96
N ASP A 296 -23.15 25.36 -13.11
CA ASP A 296 -23.67 24.54 -14.21
C ASP A 296 -23.34 23.06 -13.96
N ASN A 297 -24.37 22.20 -13.94
CA ASN A 297 -24.19 20.75 -13.83
C ASN A 297 -23.73 20.16 -15.18
N ALA A 298 -22.68 19.34 -15.18
CA ALA A 298 -22.12 18.72 -16.39
C ALA A 298 -23.11 17.81 -17.15
N PHE A 299 -24.11 17.26 -16.47
CA PHE A 299 -25.16 16.41 -17.04
C PHE A 299 -26.48 17.17 -17.32
N LEU A 300 -26.45 18.51 -17.28
CA LEU A 300 -27.49 19.33 -17.93
C LEU A 300 -27.21 19.41 -19.43
N LEU A 301 -27.39 18.28 -20.11
CA LEU A 301 -27.10 18.09 -21.54
C LEU A 301 -27.96 19.03 -22.39
N LYS A 302 -27.34 19.81 -23.27
CA LYS A 302 -28.02 20.79 -24.16
C LYS A 302 -28.08 20.28 -25.60
N ASN A 303 -27.17 19.41 -26.02
CA ASN A 303 -27.05 18.90 -27.38
C ASN A 303 -27.55 17.44 -27.52
N VAL A 304 -27.64 16.71 -26.40
CA VAL A 304 -28.20 15.34 -26.35
C VAL A 304 -29.68 15.37 -25.98
N THR A 305 -30.51 14.74 -26.82
CA THR A 305 -31.94 14.50 -26.55
C THR A 305 -32.13 13.10 -25.95
N LEU A 306 -32.84 13.02 -24.83
CA LEU A 306 -33.16 11.76 -24.15
C LEU A 306 -34.44 11.15 -24.75
N LEU A 307 -34.41 9.86 -25.10
CA LEU A 307 -35.54 9.13 -25.67
C LEU A 307 -35.76 7.81 -24.92
N ILE A 308 -37.01 7.55 -24.51
CA ILE A 308 -37.37 6.29 -23.83
C ILE A 308 -37.87 5.17 -24.77
N ASN A 309 -38.26 5.54 -26.00
CA ASN A 309 -38.96 4.67 -26.94
C ASN A 309 -38.47 4.89 -28.37
N LYS A 310 -38.23 3.81 -29.12
CA LYS A 310 -37.84 3.87 -30.55
C LYS A 310 -38.85 4.66 -31.41
N SER A 311 -40.14 4.57 -31.11
CA SER A 311 -41.21 5.31 -31.81
C SER A 311 -41.10 6.84 -31.70
N ALA A 312 -40.27 7.37 -30.79
CA ALA A 312 -39.92 8.78 -30.74
C ALA A 312 -38.76 9.11 -31.71
N LEU A 313 -37.79 8.20 -31.87
CA LEU A 313 -36.71 8.31 -32.86
C LEU A 313 -37.27 8.27 -34.29
N ASP A 314 -38.25 7.40 -34.56
CA ASP A 314 -38.91 7.25 -35.87
C ASP A 314 -39.68 8.52 -36.32
N LYS A 315 -39.99 9.43 -35.39
CA LYS A 315 -40.64 10.73 -35.67
C LYS A 315 -39.64 11.85 -35.96
N VAL A 316 -38.35 11.63 -35.71
CA VAL A 316 -37.28 12.62 -35.98
C VAL A 316 -37.05 12.69 -37.49
N PRO A 317 -37.01 13.89 -38.10
CA PRO A 317 -36.75 14.06 -39.53
C PRO A 317 -35.55 13.27 -40.06
N ASP A 318 -35.63 12.83 -41.32
CA ASP A 318 -34.53 12.17 -42.01
C ASP A 318 -33.33 13.09 -42.16
N GLY A 319 -32.14 12.55 -41.87
CA GLY A 319 -30.88 13.27 -41.88
C GLY A 319 -29.84 12.63 -40.95
N PRO A 320 -28.55 12.97 -41.10
CA PRO A 320 -27.45 12.38 -40.35
C PRO A 320 -27.57 12.65 -38.85
N LYS A 321 -27.68 11.58 -38.06
CA LYS A 321 -27.85 11.63 -36.60
C LYS A 321 -26.94 10.64 -35.86
N ILE A 322 -26.65 10.93 -34.60
CA ILE A 322 -25.97 10.02 -33.67
C ILE A 322 -27.01 9.41 -32.73
N VAL A 323 -26.98 8.10 -32.54
CA VAL A 323 -27.80 7.41 -31.54
C VAL A 323 -26.92 6.53 -30.66
N LEU A 324 -26.90 6.85 -29.36
CA LEU A 324 -26.40 5.98 -28.30
C LEU A 324 -27.59 5.14 -27.83
N ALA A 325 -27.54 3.82 -28.00
CA ALA A 325 -28.66 2.93 -27.74
C ALA A 325 -28.30 1.82 -26.74
N SER A 326 -29.24 1.46 -25.85
CA SER A 326 -29.05 0.42 -24.82
C SER A 326 -28.66 -0.94 -25.39
N MET A 327 -27.96 -1.73 -24.57
CA MET A 327 -27.44 -3.07 -24.82
C MET A 327 -26.26 -3.12 -25.80
N ALA A 328 -25.04 -2.91 -25.30
CA ALA A 328 -23.82 -2.95 -26.10
C ALA A 328 -23.55 -4.30 -26.82
N SER A 329 -24.09 -5.41 -26.30
CA SER A 329 -23.95 -6.75 -26.88
C SER A 329 -24.72 -7.01 -28.17
N LEU A 330 -25.70 -6.15 -28.50
CA LEU A 330 -26.65 -6.34 -29.61
C LEU A 330 -27.50 -7.62 -29.52
N GLU A 331 -27.76 -8.16 -28.32
CA GLU A 331 -28.65 -9.32 -28.12
C GLU A 331 -30.12 -8.95 -27.88
N ALA A 332 -30.37 -7.74 -27.38
CA ALA A 332 -31.69 -7.20 -27.07
C ALA A 332 -31.63 -5.67 -27.13
N GLY A 333 -32.74 -4.99 -26.78
CA GLY A 333 -32.78 -3.54 -26.65
C GLY A 333 -32.70 -2.77 -27.97
N PHE A 334 -32.61 -1.46 -27.88
CA PHE A 334 -32.77 -0.59 -29.05
C PHE A 334 -31.58 -0.62 -30.02
N SER A 335 -30.38 -0.96 -29.53
CA SER A 335 -29.18 -1.05 -30.36
C SER A 335 -29.27 -2.17 -31.41
N HIS A 336 -29.84 -3.32 -31.04
CA HIS A 336 -30.10 -4.46 -31.92
C HIS A 336 -31.01 -4.07 -33.09
N ASP A 337 -32.16 -3.46 -32.78
CA ASP A 337 -33.15 -3.06 -33.77
C ASP A 337 -32.61 -2.00 -34.75
N ILE A 338 -31.83 -1.03 -34.25
CA ILE A 338 -31.22 0.00 -35.08
C ILE A 338 -30.06 -0.58 -35.91
N PHE A 339 -29.28 -1.52 -35.35
CA PHE A 339 -28.24 -2.22 -36.10
C PHE A 339 -28.81 -2.95 -37.32
N VAL A 340 -29.92 -3.69 -37.15
CA VAL A 340 -30.57 -4.43 -38.23
C VAL A 340 -31.04 -3.51 -39.36
N GLU A 341 -31.54 -2.32 -39.03
CA GLU A 341 -31.98 -1.31 -40.01
C GLU A 341 -30.81 -0.57 -40.68
N TRP A 342 -29.74 -0.26 -39.95
CA TRP A 342 -28.67 0.63 -40.43
C TRP A 342 -27.47 -0.10 -41.02
N ALA A 343 -27.22 -1.36 -40.67
CA ALA A 343 -26.12 -2.16 -41.22
C ALA A 343 -26.14 -2.38 -42.75
N PRO A 344 -27.30 -2.41 -43.44
CA PRO A 344 -27.35 -2.56 -44.90
C PRO A 344 -26.89 -1.35 -45.73
N ASP A 345 -26.73 -0.17 -45.13
CA ASP A 345 -26.28 1.07 -45.80
C ASP A 345 -24.78 1.29 -45.61
N VAL A 346 -24.08 1.59 -46.71
CA VAL A 346 -22.64 1.86 -46.76
C VAL A 346 -22.25 3.18 -46.09
N LYS A 347 -23.18 4.13 -45.97
CA LYS A 347 -22.91 5.44 -45.36
C LYS A 347 -22.81 5.38 -43.84
N ASN A 348 -23.48 4.41 -43.21
CA ASN A 348 -23.61 4.36 -41.75
C ASN A 348 -22.34 3.82 -41.08
N LEU A 349 -22.17 4.20 -39.81
CA LEU A 349 -21.13 3.71 -38.91
C LEU A 349 -21.77 3.05 -37.70
N VAL A 350 -21.32 1.84 -37.37
CA VAL A 350 -21.55 1.21 -36.07
C VAL A 350 -20.22 1.24 -35.32
N LEU A 351 -20.16 2.01 -34.24
CA LEU A 351 -18.95 2.24 -33.45
C LEU A 351 -19.12 1.55 -32.09
N PHE A 352 -18.38 0.48 -31.87
CA PHE A 352 -18.33 -0.24 -30.61
C PHE A 352 -17.32 0.42 -29.65
N THR A 353 -17.77 0.78 -28.47
CA THR A 353 -16.95 1.45 -27.44
C THR A 353 -16.38 0.49 -26.38
N GLU A 354 -16.80 -0.77 -26.41
CA GLU A 354 -16.33 -1.83 -25.51
C GLU A 354 -16.29 -3.19 -26.22
N ARG A 355 -15.45 -4.10 -25.70
CA ARG A 355 -15.34 -5.47 -26.20
C ARG A 355 -16.62 -6.25 -25.87
N GLY A 356 -17.29 -6.76 -26.90
CA GLY A 356 -18.50 -7.57 -26.70
C GLY A 356 -18.19 -8.86 -25.92
N GLN A 357 -19.10 -9.28 -25.04
CA GLN A 357 -18.99 -10.55 -24.31
C GLN A 357 -18.95 -11.75 -25.28
N PHE A 358 -18.30 -12.85 -24.89
CA PHE A 358 -18.24 -14.04 -25.73
C PHE A 358 -19.63 -14.60 -26.04
N GLY A 359 -19.83 -15.01 -27.29
CA GLY A 359 -21.11 -15.52 -27.77
C GLY A 359 -22.15 -14.44 -28.12
N THR A 360 -21.78 -13.16 -28.14
CA THR A 360 -22.68 -12.06 -28.56
C THR A 360 -22.48 -11.63 -30.01
N LEU A 361 -23.52 -11.07 -30.62
CA LEU A 361 -23.51 -10.47 -31.95
C LEU A 361 -22.48 -9.33 -32.05
N ALA A 362 -22.39 -8.46 -31.04
CA ALA A 362 -21.34 -7.44 -30.99
C ALA A 362 -19.93 -8.05 -31.06
N ARG A 363 -19.65 -9.11 -30.30
CA ARG A 363 -18.35 -9.80 -30.33
C ARG A 363 -18.05 -10.46 -31.68
N MET A 364 -19.08 -10.98 -32.37
CA MET A 364 -18.93 -11.50 -33.73
C MET A 364 -18.64 -10.40 -34.76
N LEU A 365 -19.25 -9.22 -34.61
CA LEU A 365 -19.05 -8.06 -35.49
C LEU A 365 -17.70 -7.37 -35.29
N GLN A 366 -17.08 -7.53 -34.12
CA GLN A 366 -15.73 -7.04 -33.79
C GLN A 366 -14.59 -7.95 -34.28
N ALA A 367 -14.88 -9.07 -34.96
CA ALA A 367 -13.86 -9.95 -35.53
C ALA A 367 -13.12 -9.29 -36.71
N ASP A 368 -11.85 -9.68 -36.95
CA ASP A 368 -11.06 -9.23 -38.09
C ASP A 368 -10.75 -10.39 -39.07
N PRO A 369 -11.20 -10.33 -40.34
CA PRO A 369 -12.13 -9.36 -40.91
C PRO A 369 -13.58 -9.60 -40.44
N PRO A 370 -14.42 -8.55 -40.36
CA PRO A 370 -15.78 -8.68 -39.87
C PRO A 370 -16.69 -9.46 -40.85
N PRO A 371 -17.76 -10.12 -40.35
CA PRO A 371 -18.69 -10.88 -41.18
C PRO A 371 -19.52 -9.94 -42.08
N LYS A 372 -19.53 -10.24 -43.39
CA LYS A 372 -20.30 -9.46 -44.40
C LYS A 372 -21.81 -9.69 -44.35
N ALA A 373 -22.24 -10.76 -43.70
CA ALA A 373 -23.64 -11.06 -43.46
C ALA A 373 -23.78 -11.83 -42.15
N VAL A 374 -24.81 -11.50 -41.37
CA VAL A 374 -25.11 -12.15 -40.09
C VAL A 374 -26.56 -12.61 -40.09
N LYS A 375 -26.82 -13.77 -39.48
CA LYS A 375 -28.18 -14.19 -39.13
C LYS A 375 -28.54 -13.58 -37.80
N VAL A 376 -29.73 -12.99 -37.73
CA VAL A 376 -30.24 -12.25 -36.56
C VAL A 376 -31.70 -12.65 -36.35
N THR A 377 -32.10 -12.85 -35.10
CA THR A 377 -33.50 -13.15 -34.76
C THR A 377 -34.21 -11.87 -34.38
N MET A 378 -35.12 -11.40 -35.24
CA MET A 378 -35.98 -10.28 -34.91
C MET A 378 -37.19 -10.79 -34.13
N SER A 379 -37.36 -10.31 -32.90
CA SER A 379 -38.50 -10.63 -32.05
C SER A 379 -39.24 -9.36 -31.65
N LYS A 380 -40.57 -9.41 -31.63
CA LYS A 380 -41.41 -8.30 -31.17
C LYS A 380 -42.63 -8.80 -30.41
N ARG A 381 -42.90 -8.19 -29.25
CA ARG A 381 -44.15 -8.35 -28.51
C ARG A 381 -45.29 -7.64 -29.23
N VAL A 382 -46.40 -8.35 -29.45
CA VAL A 382 -47.60 -7.88 -30.16
C VAL A 382 -48.83 -8.22 -29.29
N PRO A 383 -49.79 -7.30 -29.10
CA PRO A 383 -51.01 -7.58 -28.33
C PRO A 383 -51.81 -8.73 -28.96
N LEU A 384 -52.50 -9.50 -28.12
CA LEU A 384 -53.45 -10.53 -28.53
C LEU A 384 -54.70 -9.87 -29.13
N VAL A 385 -55.24 -10.45 -30.20
CA VAL A 385 -56.41 -9.90 -30.92
C VAL A 385 -57.37 -11.03 -31.28
N GLY A 386 -58.68 -10.77 -31.15
CA GLY A 386 -59.72 -11.72 -31.53
C GLY A 386 -59.81 -12.92 -30.60
N ASP A 387 -59.93 -14.12 -31.16
CA ASP A 387 -60.15 -15.36 -30.41
C ASP A 387 -59.01 -15.68 -29.41
N GLU A 388 -57.78 -15.28 -29.71
CA GLU A 388 -56.63 -15.43 -28.80
C GLU A 388 -56.78 -14.59 -27.52
N LEU A 389 -57.33 -13.38 -27.64
CA LEU A 389 -57.60 -12.50 -26.50
C LEU A 389 -58.73 -13.06 -25.64
N ALA A 390 -59.82 -13.51 -26.27
CA ALA A 390 -60.96 -14.09 -25.57
C ALA A 390 -60.56 -15.35 -24.78
N ALA A 391 -59.74 -16.23 -25.36
CA ALA A 391 -59.21 -17.41 -24.68
C ALA A 391 -58.29 -17.06 -23.50
N TYR A 392 -57.44 -16.02 -23.64
CA TYR A 392 -56.60 -15.52 -22.55
C TYR A 392 -57.43 -14.94 -21.40
N GLU A 393 -58.45 -14.13 -21.71
CA GLU A 393 -59.35 -13.56 -20.72
C GLU A 393 -60.17 -14.64 -19.98
N GLU A 394 -60.62 -15.69 -20.68
CA GLU A 394 -61.29 -16.84 -20.06
C GLU A 394 -60.36 -17.60 -19.11
N GLU A 395 -59.10 -17.85 -19.51
CA GLU A 395 -58.09 -18.50 -18.68
C GLU A 395 -57.75 -17.65 -17.43
N GLN A 396 -57.51 -16.35 -17.59
CA GLN A 396 -57.28 -15.44 -16.47
C GLN A 396 -58.46 -15.39 -15.49
N ASN A 397 -59.69 -15.41 -16.01
CA ASN A 397 -60.89 -15.50 -15.17
C ASN A 397 -61.04 -16.87 -14.49
N ARG A 398 -60.45 -17.95 -15.04
CA ARG A 398 -60.37 -19.26 -14.37
C ARG A 398 -59.34 -19.24 -13.25
N ILE A 399 -58.13 -18.74 -13.50
CA ILE A 399 -57.05 -18.62 -12.52
C ILE A 399 -57.51 -17.78 -11.32
N LYS A 400 -58.06 -16.58 -11.55
CA LYS A 400 -58.58 -15.70 -10.49
C LYS A 400 -59.68 -16.36 -9.64
N LYS A 401 -60.54 -17.20 -10.24
CA LYS A 401 -61.55 -17.97 -9.50
C LYS A 401 -60.92 -19.06 -8.64
N GLU A 402 -59.89 -19.74 -9.14
CA GLU A 402 -59.18 -20.79 -8.39
C GLU A 402 -58.36 -20.20 -7.23
N GLU A 403 -57.69 -19.06 -7.44
CA GLU A 403 -56.97 -18.32 -6.39
C GLU A 403 -57.91 -17.78 -5.32
N ALA A 404 -59.05 -17.20 -5.71
CA ALA A 404 -60.08 -16.77 -4.76
C ALA A 404 -60.62 -17.96 -3.94
N LEU A 405 -60.77 -19.14 -4.55
CA LEU A 405 -61.17 -20.36 -3.86
C LEU A 405 -60.09 -20.80 -2.84
N LYS A 406 -58.82 -20.84 -3.24
CA LYS A 406 -57.69 -21.18 -2.35
C LYS A 406 -57.56 -20.19 -1.19
N ALA A 407 -57.67 -18.88 -1.45
CA ALA A 407 -57.64 -17.84 -0.42
C ALA A 407 -58.82 -17.95 0.56
N SER A 408 -60.00 -18.39 0.10
CA SER A 408 -61.15 -18.66 0.97
C SER A 408 -60.94 -19.90 1.85
N LEU A 409 -60.34 -20.97 1.30
CA LEU A 409 -60.01 -22.20 2.05
C LEU A 409 -58.97 -21.95 3.14
N ILE A 410 -57.91 -21.18 2.84
CA ILE A 410 -56.88 -20.80 3.83
C ILE A 410 -57.51 -20.02 5.00
N LYS A 411 -58.40 -19.06 4.72
CA LYS A 411 -59.13 -18.32 5.76
C LYS A 411 -60.07 -19.21 6.59
N GLU A 412 -60.63 -20.27 6.01
CA GLU A 412 -61.42 -21.24 6.78
C GLU A 412 -60.54 -22.17 7.65
N GLU A 413 -59.33 -22.50 7.23
CA GLU A 413 -58.39 -23.32 8.02
C GLU A 413 -57.81 -22.54 9.21
N GLU A 414 -57.40 -21.28 9.01
CA GLU A 414 -56.94 -20.39 10.10
C GLU A 414 -58.01 -20.20 11.20
N SER A 415 -59.30 -20.29 10.83
CA SER A 415 -60.41 -20.14 11.78
C SER A 415 -60.64 -21.34 12.72
N LYS A 416 -59.89 -22.45 12.55
CA LYS A 416 -60.14 -23.74 13.25
C LYS A 416 -59.06 -24.19 14.23
N ALA A 417 -58.05 -23.38 14.53
CA ALA A 417 -57.03 -23.72 15.54
C ALA A 417 -57.52 -23.46 16.99
N PRO A 418 -57.51 -24.46 17.90
CA PRO A 418 -57.92 -24.26 19.29
C PRO A 418 -56.77 -23.73 20.17
N HIS A 419 -57.08 -22.86 21.13
CA HIS A 419 -56.13 -22.38 22.15
C HIS A 419 -56.58 -22.76 23.56
N GLY A 420 -55.62 -23.22 24.36
CA GLY A 420 -55.82 -23.69 25.74
C GLY A 420 -55.83 -22.56 26.77
N SER A 421 -56.47 -22.83 27.91
CA SER A 421 -56.77 -21.88 29.00
C SER A 421 -55.63 -21.66 30.01
N HIS A 422 -55.52 -20.44 30.57
CA HIS A 422 -55.28 -20.30 32.01
C HIS A 422 -55.88 -19.01 32.63
N LEU A 423 -56.18 -19.11 33.93
CA LEU A 423 -56.84 -18.15 34.84
C LEU A 423 -55.85 -17.03 35.27
N SER A 424 -56.19 -15.74 35.42
CA SER A 424 -57.20 -15.04 36.26
C SER A 424 -56.89 -14.95 37.77
N VAL A 425 -56.97 -13.74 38.34
CA VAL A 425 -57.59 -13.31 39.65
C VAL A 425 -57.04 -11.94 40.10
N GLY A 426 -57.90 -10.98 40.50
CA GLY A 426 -57.46 -9.69 41.09
C GLY A 426 -58.47 -8.54 41.23
N ASP A 427 -59.68 -8.80 41.73
CA ASP A 427 -60.81 -7.86 42.01
C ASP A 427 -60.60 -7.03 43.33
N PRO A 428 -61.52 -6.12 43.82
CA PRO A 428 -62.72 -5.47 43.23
C PRO A 428 -63.04 -3.98 43.64
N MET A 429 -64.20 -3.45 43.16
CA MET A 429 -65.08 -2.35 43.71
C MET A 429 -64.69 -0.86 43.45
N ALA A 430 -65.61 0.09 43.11
CA ALA A 430 -67.08 0.06 42.92
C ALA A 430 -67.64 1.27 42.11
N ILE A 431 -68.76 1.05 41.36
CA ILE A 431 -69.94 1.93 41.04
C ILE A 431 -69.64 3.29 40.32
N ASP A 432 -70.31 3.71 39.24
CA ASP A 432 -71.73 3.60 38.84
C ASP A 432 -72.00 3.54 37.30
N ASP A 433 -73.27 3.27 36.92
CA ASP A 433 -74.02 3.45 35.65
C ASP A 433 -73.36 4.16 34.42
N SER A 434 -73.71 3.92 33.13
CA SER A 434 -74.46 2.89 32.36
C SER A 434 -74.34 3.28 30.84
N SER A 435 -74.71 2.53 29.78
CA SER A 435 -74.98 1.10 29.56
C SER A 435 -75.07 0.77 28.03
N THR A 436 -74.88 -0.51 27.66
CA THR A 436 -75.38 -1.29 26.47
C THR A 436 -75.84 -0.59 25.17
N HIS A 437 -75.29 -0.91 23.98
CA HIS A 437 -75.62 -2.06 23.07
C HIS A 437 -77.07 -2.05 22.50
N ALA A 438 -77.40 -2.47 21.26
CA ALA A 438 -76.68 -2.83 20.02
C ALA A 438 -77.70 -2.99 18.84
N LYS A 439 -77.21 -3.34 17.63
CA LYS A 439 -77.82 -4.13 16.49
C LYS A 439 -79.30 -4.58 16.58
N SER A 440 -80.10 -4.75 15.51
CA SER A 440 -79.96 -4.68 14.02
C SER A 440 -81.39 -4.54 13.40
N ASP A 441 -81.63 -4.35 12.09
CA ASP A 441 -81.81 -5.42 11.08
C ASP A 441 -82.13 -4.87 9.66
N VAL A 442 -82.07 -5.78 8.67
CA VAL A 442 -82.25 -5.66 7.19
C VAL A 442 -83.78 -5.72 6.79
N PRO A 443 -84.28 -5.73 5.52
CA PRO A 443 -83.67 -5.50 4.18
C PRO A 443 -84.50 -4.74 3.08
N ALA A 444 -83.90 -4.61 1.88
CA ALA A 444 -84.48 -4.76 0.51
C ALA A 444 -85.00 -3.55 -0.34
N ARG A 445 -84.36 -3.41 -1.52
CA ARG A 445 -84.83 -3.03 -2.89
C ARG A 445 -86.09 -2.13 -3.07
N TYR A 446 -85.97 -1.01 -3.81
CA TYR A 446 -86.30 -0.87 -5.25
C TYR A 446 -86.17 0.60 -5.77
N ASP A 447 -86.00 0.75 -7.09
CA ASP A 447 -86.27 1.90 -8.00
C ASP A 447 -86.32 3.37 -7.52
N GLY A 448 -85.63 4.24 -8.29
CA GLY A 448 -86.37 5.09 -9.24
C GLY A 448 -86.37 6.63 -9.09
N VAL A 449 -85.83 7.31 -10.12
CA VAL A 449 -86.51 8.35 -10.93
C VAL A 449 -86.89 9.73 -10.29
N TYR A 450 -86.20 10.79 -10.74
CA TYR A 450 -86.63 12.17 -11.06
C TYR A 450 -87.35 13.11 -10.06
N GLY A 451 -87.02 14.42 -10.16
CA GLY A 451 -87.87 15.58 -9.80
C GLY A 451 -87.50 16.23 -8.45
N ASP A 452 -86.80 17.37 -8.34
CA ASP A 452 -86.95 18.72 -8.91
C ASP A 452 -87.87 19.68 -8.07
N ILE A 453 -87.54 20.98 -8.11
CA ILE A 453 -88.31 22.18 -7.71
C ILE A 453 -88.20 22.75 -6.26
N PHE A 454 -87.33 23.78 -6.15
CA PHE A 454 -87.47 25.11 -5.52
C PHE A 454 -88.15 25.35 -4.14
N THR A 455 -87.43 26.07 -3.26
CA THR A 455 -87.76 27.39 -2.61
C THR A 455 -86.75 27.67 -1.47
N ASP A 456 -86.37 28.90 -1.06
CA ASP A 456 -86.52 30.28 -1.55
C ASP A 456 -85.46 31.20 -0.87
N GLY A 457 -85.13 32.35 -1.48
CA GLY A 457 -84.66 33.58 -0.84
C GLY A 457 -83.34 33.63 -0.04
N PHE A 458 -82.34 34.35 -0.57
CA PHE A 458 -81.92 35.65 0.01
C PHE A 458 -81.08 36.48 -0.97
N THR A 459 -81.43 37.76 -1.15
CA THR A 459 -80.74 38.72 -2.03
C THR A 459 -79.65 39.54 -1.32
N PRO A 460 -78.58 39.97 -2.01
CA PRO A 460 -77.42 40.62 -1.39
C PRO A 460 -77.59 42.13 -1.16
N PRO A 461 -76.84 42.75 -0.21
CA PRO A 461 -76.76 44.20 -0.05
C PRO A 461 -75.88 44.88 -1.11
N SER A 462 -76.09 46.19 -1.28
CA SER A 462 -75.58 46.99 -2.39
C SER A 462 -74.19 47.62 -2.15
N SER A 463 -73.14 46.96 -2.61
CA SER A 463 -71.84 47.62 -2.90
C SER A 463 -71.03 46.86 -3.95
N SER A 464 -71.57 46.75 -5.17
CA SER A 464 -70.84 46.20 -6.32
C SER A 464 -69.76 47.17 -6.81
N ILE A 465 -68.49 46.87 -6.53
CA ILE A 465 -67.35 47.38 -7.30
C ILE A 465 -66.59 46.16 -7.82
N ALA A 466 -66.49 46.06 -9.15
CA ALA A 466 -65.66 45.06 -9.84
C ALA A 466 -64.30 45.70 -10.22
N PRO A 467 -63.31 44.90 -10.61
CA PRO A 467 -62.25 44.42 -9.73
C PRO A 467 -61.01 45.32 -9.75
N MET A 468 -60.31 45.40 -8.60
CA MET A 468 -58.88 45.70 -8.57
C MET A 468 -58.20 44.67 -7.65
N PHE A 469 -57.05 44.16 -8.09
CA PHE A 469 -56.24 43.22 -7.29
C PHE A 469 -55.83 43.86 -5.96
N PRO A 470 -56.11 43.23 -4.81
CA PRO A 470 -55.53 43.66 -3.54
C PRO A 470 -54.06 43.25 -3.49
N PHE A 471 -53.17 44.23 -3.49
CA PHE A 471 -51.77 44.05 -3.11
C PHE A 471 -51.70 44.04 -1.58
N TYR A 472 -51.33 42.90 -1.00
CA TYR A 472 -51.04 42.77 0.43
C TYR A 472 -49.54 42.96 0.64
N GLU A 473 -49.18 44.00 1.40
CA GLU A 473 -47.80 44.28 1.78
C GLU A 473 -47.52 43.53 3.10
N ASN A 474 -46.97 42.31 3.01
CA ASN A 474 -46.62 41.51 4.18
C ASN A 474 -45.42 42.17 4.90
N SER A 475 -45.67 42.73 6.09
CA SER A 475 -44.63 43.13 7.02
C SER A 475 -44.23 41.95 7.90
N SER A 476 -43.14 41.26 7.54
CA SER A 476 -42.57 40.21 8.38
C SER A 476 -42.02 40.79 9.68
N GLU A 477 -42.31 40.15 10.83
CA GLU A 477 -41.66 40.46 12.09
C GLU A 477 -40.34 39.67 12.22
N TRP A 478 -39.31 40.32 12.78
CA TRP A 478 -37.96 39.79 12.90
C TRP A 478 -37.56 39.70 14.37
N ASP A 479 -36.91 38.61 14.75
CA ASP A 479 -36.25 38.45 16.05
C ASP A 479 -34.72 38.35 15.91
N ASP A 480 -34.02 38.18 17.04
CA ASP A 480 -32.54 38.16 17.09
C ASP A 480 -31.90 36.95 16.36
N PHE A 481 -32.70 35.99 15.86
CA PHE A 481 -32.26 34.83 15.08
C PHE A 481 -32.77 34.80 13.63
N GLY A 482 -33.76 35.63 13.27
CA GLY A 482 -34.17 35.82 11.88
C GLY A 482 -35.61 36.29 11.69
N GLU A 483 -36.16 36.04 10.50
CA GLU A 483 -37.57 36.22 10.19
C GLU A 483 -38.40 35.17 10.95
N VAL A 484 -39.43 35.60 11.69
CA VAL A 484 -40.25 34.71 12.51
C VAL A 484 -41.14 33.85 11.61
N ILE A 485 -40.81 32.56 11.50
CA ILE A 485 -41.53 31.60 10.64
C ILE A 485 -42.92 31.32 11.24
N ASN A 486 -43.97 31.73 10.55
CA ASN A 486 -45.35 31.40 10.90
C ASN A 486 -45.66 29.93 10.51
N PRO A 487 -46.04 29.04 11.46
CA PRO A 487 -46.30 27.64 11.14
C PRO A 487 -47.50 27.41 10.21
N ASP A 488 -48.49 28.31 10.24
CA ASP A 488 -49.74 28.16 9.47
C ASP A 488 -49.52 28.32 7.95
N ASP A 489 -48.43 28.97 7.53
CA ASP A 489 -48.06 29.10 6.11
C ASP A 489 -47.51 27.79 5.50
N TYR A 490 -47.30 26.76 6.33
CA TYR A 490 -46.79 25.44 5.94
C TYR A 490 -47.81 24.30 6.14
N VAL A 491 -49.05 24.64 6.58
CA VAL A 491 -50.14 23.66 6.70
C VAL A 491 -50.96 23.64 5.41
N ILE A 492 -50.68 22.64 4.56
CA ILE A 492 -51.43 22.41 3.32
C ILE A 492 -52.88 22.05 3.67
N LYS A 493 -53.85 22.80 3.13
CA LYS A 493 -55.28 22.48 3.26
C LYS A 493 -55.66 21.47 2.18
N GLU A 494 -56.47 20.48 2.56
CA GLU A 494 -56.83 19.33 1.71
C GLU A 494 -57.61 19.73 0.44
N GLU A 495 -58.18 20.94 0.38
CA GLU A 495 -58.99 21.43 -0.75
C GLU A 495 -58.15 21.98 -1.93
N ASP A 496 -56.85 22.25 -1.75
CA ASP A 496 -55.97 22.77 -2.82
C ASP A 496 -55.30 21.66 -3.66
N MET A 497 -55.58 20.37 -3.39
CA MET A 497 -54.93 19.24 -4.07
C MET A 497 -55.40 18.97 -5.51
N ASP A 498 -56.55 19.49 -5.94
CA ASP A 498 -57.22 19.04 -7.17
C ASP A 498 -57.04 19.95 -8.41
N GLN A 499 -56.31 21.07 -8.32
CA GLN A 499 -56.06 21.96 -9.48
C GLN A 499 -54.63 22.53 -9.56
N GLY A 500 -53.60 21.67 -9.65
CA GLY A 500 -52.23 22.18 -9.83
C GLY A 500 -51.06 21.21 -9.97
N SER A 501 -51.25 19.95 -10.37
CA SER A 501 -50.19 18.93 -10.34
C SER A 501 -49.37 18.80 -11.64
N LEU A 502 -48.49 19.78 -11.91
CA LEU A 502 -47.27 19.51 -12.69
C LEU A 502 -46.22 18.93 -11.73
N GLN A 503 -46.10 17.59 -11.73
CA GLN A 503 -45.32 16.87 -10.73
C GLN A 503 -43.82 17.19 -10.78
N VAL A 504 -43.31 17.74 -9.66
CA VAL A 504 -41.89 17.70 -9.29
C VAL A 504 -41.82 16.97 -7.96
N GLY A 505 -41.35 15.72 -7.99
CA GLY A 505 -41.26 14.88 -6.79
C GLY A 505 -40.92 13.44 -7.13
N GLY A 506 -39.63 13.10 -7.12
CA GLY A 506 -39.20 11.70 -7.14
C GLY A 506 -39.25 11.10 -5.74
N ASP A 507 -39.73 9.85 -5.63
CA ASP A 507 -39.75 9.10 -4.37
C ASP A 507 -38.30 8.88 -3.85
N PRO A 508 -37.96 9.26 -2.61
CA PRO A 508 -36.64 8.99 -2.03
C PRO A 508 -36.28 7.50 -1.94
N ASN A 509 -37.24 6.58 -1.99
CA ASN A 509 -36.97 5.15 -2.07
C ASN A 509 -36.47 4.71 -3.46
N GLY A 510 -36.71 5.48 -4.52
CA GLY A 510 -36.28 5.17 -5.88
C GLY A 510 -37.08 4.07 -6.58
N ASN A 511 -38.30 3.80 -6.09
CA ASN A 511 -39.30 3.08 -6.86
C ASN A 511 -39.58 3.86 -8.16
N LEU A 512 -39.81 3.14 -9.25
CA LEU A 512 -40.41 3.76 -10.44
C LEU A 512 -41.82 4.23 -10.07
N ASP A 513 -42.15 5.49 -10.38
CA ASP A 513 -43.54 5.95 -10.36
C ASP A 513 -44.40 5.01 -11.22
N GLU A 514 -45.62 4.68 -10.77
CA GLU A 514 -46.56 3.81 -11.50
C GLU A 514 -46.82 4.33 -12.92
N GLY A 515 -46.82 5.65 -13.12
CA GLY A 515 -46.92 6.28 -14.45
C GLY A 515 -45.71 5.97 -15.34
N SER A 516 -44.51 5.89 -14.76
CA SER A 516 -43.28 5.49 -15.46
C SER A 516 -43.21 3.98 -15.70
N ALA A 517 -43.58 3.15 -14.72
CA ALA A 517 -43.60 1.69 -14.86
C ALA A 517 -44.62 1.20 -15.92
N SER A 518 -45.80 1.82 -15.95
CA SER A 518 -46.86 1.51 -16.95
C SER A 518 -46.51 1.98 -18.38
N LEU A 519 -45.60 2.96 -18.54
CA LEU A 519 -45.04 3.33 -19.85
C LEU A 519 -43.96 2.36 -20.35
N ILE A 520 -43.30 1.62 -19.46
CA ILE A 520 -42.23 0.66 -19.80
C ILE A 520 -42.82 -0.70 -20.23
N LEU A 521 -43.98 -1.10 -19.70
CA LEU A 521 -44.66 -2.35 -20.03
C LEU A 521 -46.14 -2.11 -20.31
N ASP A 522 -46.50 -2.22 -21.60
CA ASP A 522 -47.90 -2.30 -22.02
C ASP A 522 -48.56 -3.51 -21.34
N THR A 523 -49.51 -3.23 -20.44
CA THR A 523 -50.22 -4.26 -19.65
C THR A 523 -51.25 -5.01 -20.48
N ALA A 524 -51.44 -4.63 -21.76
CA ALA A 524 -52.23 -5.40 -22.70
C ALA A 524 -51.67 -6.82 -22.86
N PRO A 525 -52.52 -7.86 -22.79
CA PRO A 525 -52.08 -9.24 -22.96
C PRO A 525 -51.51 -9.42 -24.36
N SER A 526 -50.32 -10.00 -24.44
CA SER A 526 -49.48 -9.94 -25.62
C SER A 526 -48.59 -11.18 -25.75
N LYS A 527 -48.23 -11.51 -26.99
CA LYS A 527 -47.33 -12.63 -27.33
C LYS A 527 -46.09 -12.12 -28.05
N VAL A 528 -44.99 -12.86 -27.93
CA VAL A 528 -43.77 -12.60 -28.71
C VAL A 528 -43.88 -13.32 -30.06
N VAL A 529 -43.61 -12.59 -31.14
CA VAL A 529 -43.46 -13.15 -32.49
C VAL A 529 -42.02 -12.96 -32.93
N SER A 530 -41.35 -14.05 -33.32
CA SER A 530 -39.96 -14.07 -33.75
C SER A 530 -39.80 -14.56 -35.20
N TYR A 531 -38.80 -14.03 -35.91
CA TYR A 531 -38.42 -14.48 -37.25
C TYR A 531 -36.90 -14.31 -37.48
N GLU A 532 -36.30 -15.24 -38.23
CA GLU A 532 -34.90 -15.12 -38.65
C GLU A 532 -34.77 -14.16 -39.85
N LEU A 533 -33.83 -13.23 -39.77
CA LEU A 533 -33.41 -12.34 -40.86
C LEU A 533 -31.91 -12.51 -41.14
N THR A 534 -31.51 -12.47 -42.42
CA THR A 534 -30.09 -12.39 -42.79
C THR A 534 -29.74 -10.96 -43.16
N VAL A 535 -29.08 -10.24 -42.26
CA VAL A 535 -28.67 -8.85 -42.44
C VAL A 535 -27.37 -8.82 -43.24
N GLN A 536 -27.35 -8.01 -44.31
CA GLN A 536 -26.12 -7.72 -45.05
C GLN A 536 -25.39 -6.57 -44.35
N VAL A 537 -24.17 -6.82 -43.88
CA VAL A 537 -23.35 -5.83 -43.18
C VAL A 537 -22.51 -5.09 -44.23
N LYS A 538 -22.93 -3.87 -44.54
CA LYS A 538 -22.25 -2.97 -45.48
C LYS A 538 -21.82 -1.65 -44.83
N SER A 539 -22.40 -1.30 -43.68
CA SER A 539 -21.96 -0.18 -42.85
C SER A 539 -20.50 -0.33 -42.46
N SER A 540 -19.87 0.79 -42.14
CA SER A 540 -18.56 0.77 -41.50
C SER A 540 -18.71 0.23 -40.08
N LEU A 541 -17.89 -0.75 -39.71
CA LEU A 541 -17.76 -1.21 -38.33
C LEU A 541 -16.42 -0.72 -37.77
N LEU A 542 -16.43 -0.24 -36.53
CA LEU A 542 -15.24 0.27 -35.86
C LEU A 542 -15.29 -0.07 -34.37
N TYR A 543 -14.20 -0.58 -33.81
CA TYR A 543 -14.04 -0.77 -32.37
C TYR A 543 -13.01 0.24 -31.84
N MET A 544 -13.34 0.89 -30.72
CA MET A 544 -12.49 1.83 -30.01
C MET A 544 -12.59 1.57 -28.51
N ASP A 545 -11.47 1.27 -27.85
CA ASP A 545 -11.42 0.95 -26.43
C ASP A 545 -11.76 2.17 -25.55
N TYR A 546 -13.03 2.29 -25.20
CA TYR A 546 -13.61 3.21 -24.22
C TYR A 546 -14.06 2.48 -22.95
N GLU A 547 -13.62 1.23 -22.73
CA GLU A 547 -13.96 0.42 -21.56
C GLU A 547 -13.57 1.10 -20.25
N GLY A 548 -12.57 2.00 -20.25
CA GLY A 548 -12.14 2.69 -19.05
C GLY A 548 -11.57 1.73 -18.01
N ARG A 549 -10.75 0.78 -18.47
CA ARG A 549 -9.93 -0.15 -17.66
C ARG A 549 -8.44 0.14 -17.87
N SER A 550 -7.60 -0.25 -16.91
CA SER A 550 -6.15 -0.09 -17.02
C SER A 550 -5.53 -0.98 -18.10
N ASP A 551 -4.57 -0.45 -18.86
CA ASP A 551 -3.82 -1.22 -19.87
C ASP A 551 -2.69 -2.07 -19.26
N GLY A 552 -2.28 -3.12 -19.97
CA GLY A 552 -1.35 -4.14 -19.45
C GLY A 552 0.03 -3.62 -19.07
N ARG A 553 0.49 -2.47 -19.58
CA ARG A 553 1.73 -1.82 -19.11
C ARG A 553 1.55 -1.21 -17.74
N SER A 554 0.46 -0.48 -17.54
CA SER A 554 0.16 0.17 -16.28
C SER A 554 -0.21 -0.82 -15.20
N VAL A 555 -1.01 -1.86 -15.49
CA VAL A 555 -1.30 -2.94 -14.52
C VAL A 555 0.00 -3.54 -13.97
N LYS A 556 0.94 -3.91 -14.85
CA LYS A 556 2.26 -4.43 -14.45
C LYS A 556 3.07 -3.43 -13.61
N SER A 557 3.04 -2.14 -13.98
CA SER A 557 3.72 -1.08 -13.22
C SER A 557 3.10 -0.89 -11.83
N ILE A 558 1.77 -0.83 -11.73
CA ILE A 558 1.03 -0.62 -10.48
C ILE A 558 1.27 -1.80 -9.53
N LEU A 559 1.17 -3.04 -10.02
CA LEU A 559 1.46 -4.23 -9.21
C LEU A 559 2.89 -4.23 -8.63
N ALA A 560 3.88 -3.73 -9.39
CA ALA A 560 5.25 -3.59 -8.91
C ALA A 560 5.44 -2.48 -7.85
N HIS A 561 4.57 -1.45 -7.82
CA HIS A 561 4.58 -0.42 -6.78
C HIS A 561 3.80 -0.84 -5.53
N VAL A 562 2.63 -1.49 -5.70
CA VAL A 562 1.81 -2.05 -4.62
C VAL A 562 2.56 -3.16 -3.88
N ALA A 563 3.34 -3.98 -4.61
CA ALA A 563 4.20 -5.04 -4.08
C ALA A 563 3.50 -5.96 -3.04
N PRO A 564 2.34 -6.58 -3.39
CA PRO A 564 1.55 -7.39 -2.46
C PRO A 564 2.33 -8.64 -1.99
N LEU A 565 2.08 -9.11 -0.76
CA LEU A 565 2.71 -10.32 -0.24
C LEU A 565 2.27 -11.58 -1.00
N LYS A 566 0.97 -11.63 -1.35
CA LYS A 566 0.34 -12.67 -2.17
C LYS A 566 -0.58 -12.02 -3.19
N LEU A 567 -0.57 -12.53 -4.42
CA LEU A 567 -1.37 -12.03 -5.54
C LEU A 567 -2.27 -13.16 -6.05
N VAL A 568 -3.57 -12.90 -6.19
CA VAL A 568 -4.54 -13.79 -6.83
C VAL A 568 -5.02 -13.11 -8.11
N LEU A 569 -4.76 -13.75 -9.24
CA LEU A 569 -5.21 -13.29 -10.55
C LEU A 569 -6.54 -13.95 -10.89
N VAL A 570 -7.56 -13.13 -11.09
CA VAL A 570 -8.89 -13.50 -11.60
C VAL A 570 -9.12 -12.88 -12.98
N HIS A 571 -10.34 -12.98 -13.53
CA HIS A 571 -10.89 -12.33 -14.73
C HIS A 571 -9.95 -12.03 -15.91
N GLY A 572 -10.19 -12.69 -17.05
CA GLY A 572 -9.41 -12.50 -18.28
C GLY A 572 -9.11 -13.81 -18.99
N SER A 573 -8.73 -13.71 -20.27
CA SER A 573 -8.43 -14.90 -21.08
C SER A 573 -7.25 -15.69 -20.52
N ALA A 574 -7.25 -17.01 -20.72
CA ALA A 574 -6.17 -17.89 -20.27
C ALA A 574 -4.75 -17.43 -20.69
N GLU A 575 -4.62 -16.85 -21.89
CA GLU A 575 -3.36 -16.27 -22.38
C GLU A 575 -2.95 -15.03 -21.56
N ALA A 576 -3.89 -14.13 -21.28
CA ALA A 576 -3.65 -12.90 -20.54
C ALA A 576 -3.31 -13.17 -19.07
N THR A 577 -4.05 -14.08 -18.43
CA THR A 577 -3.81 -14.52 -17.04
C THR A 577 -2.42 -15.14 -16.88
N GLU A 578 -2.03 -16.09 -17.74
CA GLU A 578 -0.73 -16.75 -17.63
C GLU A 578 0.43 -15.80 -17.96
N HIS A 579 0.28 -14.90 -18.94
CA HIS A 579 1.25 -13.85 -19.23
C HIS A 579 1.45 -12.86 -18.07
N LEU A 580 0.38 -12.45 -17.38
CA LEU A 580 0.48 -11.60 -16.20
C LEU A 580 1.12 -12.34 -15.03
N LYS A 581 0.71 -13.59 -14.78
CA LYS A 581 1.25 -14.47 -13.74
C LYS A 581 2.78 -14.65 -13.87
N GLN A 582 3.27 -14.98 -15.07
CA GLN A 582 4.71 -15.13 -15.34
C GLN A 582 5.48 -13.82 -15.11
N HIS A 583 4.88 -12.68 -15.43
CA HIS A 583 5.48 -11.38 -15.15
C HIS A 583 5.56 -11.11 -13.64
N CYS A 584 4.47 -11.34 -12.91
CA CYS A 584 4.37 -11.07 -11.48
C CYS A 584 5.27 -12.00 -10.64
N LEU A 585 5.35 -13.30 -10.96
CA LEU A 585 6.26 -14.25 -10.30
C LEU A 585 7.74 -13.85 -10.42
N LYS A 586 8.09 -13.13 -11.50
CA LYS A 586 9.47 -12.72 -11.79
C LYS A 586 9.82 -11.34 -11.25
N HIS A 587 8.84 -10.44 -11.13
CA HIS A 587 9.08 -9.00 -10.90
C HIS A 587 8.29 -8.37 -9.75
N VAL A 588 7.24 -9.01 -9.24
CA VAL A 588 6.32 -8.44 -8.24
C VAL A 588 6.41 -9.16 -6.90
N CYS A 589 6.02 -10.44 -6.85
CA CYS A 589 6.00 -11.21 -5.60
C CYS A 589 6.18 -12.72 -5.88
N PRO A 590 6.69 -13.50 -4.90
CA PRO A 590 6.95 -14.93 -5.09
C PRO A 590 5.68 -15.80 -5.08
N HIS A 591 4.56 -15.29 -4.53
CA HIS A 591 3.31 -16.03 -4.38
C HIS A 591 2.23 -15.43 -5.29
N VAL A 592 2.15 -15.92 -6.53
CA VAL A 592 1.11 -15.54 -7.49
C VAL A 592 0.27 -16.77 -7.85
N TYR A 593 -1.03 -16.67 -7.59
CA TYR A 593 -2.01 -17.71 -7.84
C TYR A 593 -2.95 -17.32 -8.98
N ALA A 594 -3.46 -18.31 -9.70
CA ALA A 594 -4.45 -18.13 -10.77
C ALA A 594 -5.41 -19.35 -10.74
N PRO A 595 -6.44 -19.33 -9.89
CA PRO A 595 -7.33 -20.47 -9.64
C PRO A 595 -8.24 -20.82 -10.81
N GLN A 596 -8.59 -22.10 -10.92
CA GLN A 596 -9.70 -22.57 -11.75
C GLN A 596 -11.06 -22.32 -11.09
N ILE A 597 -12.14 -22.50 -11.85
CA ILE A 597 -13.51 -22.45 -11.34
C ILE A 597 -13.69 -23.52 -10.25
N GLU A 598 -14.29 -23.11 -9.13
CA GLU A 598 -14.44 -23.89 -7.90
C GLU A 598 -13.15 -24.33 -7.17
N GLU A 599 -11.96 -23.90 -7.61
CA GLU A 599 -10.70 -24.15 -6.91
C GLU A 599 -10.55 -23.17 -5.72
N THR A 600 -10.59 -23.70 -4.49
CA THR A 600 -10.27 -22.92 -3.29
C THR A 600 -8.76 -22.84 -3.10
N ILE A 601 -8.20 -21.63 -3.13
CA ILE A 601 -6.82 -21.37 -2.73
C ILE A 601 -6.80 -20.88 -1.30
N ASP A 602 -5.92 -21.46 -0.48
CA ASP A 602 -5.56 -20.91 0.82
C ASP A 602 -4.43 -19.88 0.67
N VAL A 603 -4.72 -18.63 0.98
CA VAL A 603 -3.77 -17.50 0.99
C VAL A 603 -3.52 -16.96 2.41
N THR A 604 -3.91 -17.68 3.45
CA THR A 604 -3.67 -17.39 4.89
C THR A 604 -2.26 -16.92 5.18
N SER A 605 -2.12 -15.82 5.92
CA SER A 605 -0.81 -15.28 6.28
C SER A 605 -0.13 -16.12 7.36
N ASP A 606 1.13 -16.51 7.14
CA ASP A 606 1.96 -17.16 8.18
C ASP A 606 2.40 -16.17 9.28
N LEU A 607 2.12 -14.87 9.11
CA LEU A 607 2.49 -13.82 10.05
C LEU A 607 1.58 -13.87 11.27
N CYS A 608 2.08 -14.42 12.37
CA CYS A 608 1.46 -14.25 13.68
C CYS A 608 1.64 -12.80 14.17
N ALA A 609 0.67 -11.94 13.83
CA ALA A 609 0.56 -10.62 14.43
C ALA A 609 0.16 -10.73 15.92
N TYR A 610 0.91 -10.07 16.79
CA TYR A 610 0.58 -9.95 18.22
C TYR A 610 0.45 -8.47 18.56
N LYS A 611 -0.72 -8.06 19.05
CA LYS A 611 -0.93 -6.71 19.57
C LYS A 611 -0.33 -6.62 20.97
N VAL A 612 0.79 -5.92 21.10
CA VAL A 612 1.47 -5.69 22.39
C VAL A 612 1.46 -4.21 22.73
N GLN A 613 1.03 -3.85 23.94
CA GLN A 613 0.94 -2.46 24.37
C GLN A 613 2.30 -1.97 24.91
N LEU A 614 2.77 -0.80 24.48
CA LEU A 614 3.93 -0.17 25.10
C LEU A 614 3.53 0.38 26.48
N SER A 615 4.21 -0.03 27.55
CA SER A 615 3.90 0.48 28.89
C SER A 615 4.36 1.93 29.07
N GLU A 616 3.61 2.72 29.84
CA GLU A 616 3.97 4.12 30.14
C GLU A 616 5.35 4.22 30.82
N LYS A 617 5.67 3.25 31.69
CA LYS A 617 6.98 3.13 32.36
C LYS A 617 8.13 2.85 31.40
N LEU A 618 7.87 2.25 30.24
CA LEU A 618 8.86 2.12 29.18
C LEU A 618 9.02 3.46 28.48
N MET A 619 7.91 4.04 28.00
CA MET A 619 7.88 5.31 27.26
C MET A 619 8.54 6.47 28.02
N SER A 620 8.37 6.56 29.35
CA SER A 620 9.02 7.58 30.17
C SER A 620 10.56 7.48 30.21
N ASN A 621 11.12 6.32 29.87
CA ASN A 621 12.56 6.05 29.84
C ASN A 621 13.15 6.05 28.41
N VAL A 622 12.32 6.24 27.38
CA VAL A 622 12.76 6.25 25.98
C VAL A 622 13.49 7.56 25.65
N LEU A 623 14.80 7.46 25.40
CA LEU A 623 15.63 8.60 24.98
C LEU A 623 15.48 8.88 23.48
N LEU A 624 14.40 9.57 23.12
CA LEU A 624 14.14 10.06 21.76
C LEU A 624 15.26 10.99 21.27
N LYS A 625 15.68 10.80 20.01
CA LYS A 625 16.68 11.63 19.32
C LYS A 625 16.17 12.03 17.94
N LYS A 626 16.25 13.32 17.64
CA LYS A 626 15.82 13.86 16.35
C LYS A 626 16.79 13.53 15.21
N LEU A 627 16.27 12.96 14.13
CA LEU A 627 16.95 12.69 12.86
C LEU A 627 16.11 13.30 11.73
N GLY A 628 16.52 14.46 11.22
CA GLY A 628 15.71 15.25 10.29
C GLY A 628 14.40 15.70 10.94
N ASP A 629 13.27 15.36 10.33
CA ASP A 629 11.93 15.65 10.84
C ASP A 629 11.35 14.54 11.73
N HIS A 630 12.06 13.41 11.88
CA HIS A 630 11.62 12.27 12.68
C HIS A 630 12.37 12.17 14.02
N GLU A 631 11.81 11.45 14.97
CA GLU A 631 12.46 11.10 16.23
C GLU A 631 12.64 9.58 16.33
N ILE A 632 13.82 9.16 16.79
CA ILE A 632 14.24 7.76 16.84
C ILE A 632 14.78 7.45 18.23
N ALA A 633 14.41 6.28 18.75
CA ALA A 633 15.03 5.70 19.93
C ALA A 633 15.27 4.21 19.72
N TRP A 634 16.29 3.67 20.40
CA TRP A 634 16.47 2.24 20.59
C TRP A 634 15.83 1.86 21.92
N VAL A 635 15.08 0.75 21.95
CA VAL A 635 14.33 0.31 23.13
C VAL A 635 14.52 -1.19 23.29
N ASP A 636 15.20 -1.59 24.37
CA ASP A 636 15.29 -2.99 24.81
C ASP A 636 14.33 -3.18 25.99
N ALA A 637 13.52 -4.24 25.96
CA ALA A 637 12.38 -4.40 26.87
C ALA A 637 11.95 -5.87 27.03
N GLU A 638 11.24 -6.17 28.12
CA GLU A 638 10.67 -7.49 28.43
C GLU A 638 9.18 -7.52 28.06
N VAL A 639 8.68 -8.66 27.54
CA VAL A 639 7.25 -8.84 27.29
C VAL A 639 6.62 -9.51 28.51
N GLY A 640 5.67 -8.83 29.16
CA GLY A 640 4.95 -9.31 30.33
C GLY A 640 3.46 -9.03 30.26
N LYS A 641 2.71 -9.47 31.27
CA LYS A 641 1.29 -9.11 31.44
C LYS A 641 1.16 -8.01 32.48
N THR A 642 0.32 -7.01 32.23
CA THR A 642 -0.10 -6.01 33.23
C THR A 642 -1.22 -6.55 34.10
N ASP A 643 -1.59 -5.83 35.17
CA ASP A 643 -2.71 -6.18 36.06
C ASP A 643 -4.07 -6.28 35.34
N SER A 644 -4.15 -5.76 34.10
CA SER A 644 -5.27 -5.86 33.15
C SER A 644 -5.24 -7.08 32.23
N ASP A 645 -4.35 -8.05 32.46
CA ASP A 645 -4.07 -9.26 31.66
C ASP A 645 -3.64 -9.03 30.19
N MET A 646 -3.53 -7.77 29.77
CA MET A 646 -3.00 -7.34 28.46
C MET A 646 -1.50 -7.60 28.32
N LEU A 647 -1.09 -8.12 27.15
CA LEU A 647 0.32 -8.31 26.81
C LEU A 647 0.99 -6.94 26.58
N SER A 648 2.00 -6.64 27.40
CA SER A 648 2.65 -5.32 27.46
C SER A 648 4.17 -5.42 27.40
N VAL A 649 4.79 -4.40 26.80
CA VAL A 649 6.24 -4.22 26.72
C VAL A 649 6.70 -3.39 27.93
N LEU A 650 7.45 -4.01 28.83
CA LEU A 650 7.91 -3.48 30.12
C LEU A 650 9.40 -3.12 30.07
N PRO A 651 9.87 -2.09 30.79
CA PRO A 651 11.30 -1.80 30.89
C PRO A 651 12.07 -2.99 31.48
N LEU A 652 13.24 -3.28 30.91
CA LEU A 652 14.13 -4.34 31.38
C LEU A 652 14.41 -4.22 32.89
N SER A 653 14.36 -5.36 33.58
CA SER A 653 14.76 -5.52 34.98
C SER A 653 16.28 -5.42 35.19
N THR A 654 17.07 -5.57 34.12
CA THR A 654 18.55 -5.55 34.13
C THR A 654 19.12 -4.56 33.10
N PRO A 655 20.37 -4.07 33.25
CA PRO A 655 20.98 -3.19 32.26
C PRO A 655 21.06 -3.84 30.88
N ALA A 656 20.56 -3.14 29.85
CA ALA A 656 20.48 -3.67 28.50
C ALA A 656 21.88 -4.05 27.94
N PRO A 657 22.00 -5.20 27.25
CA PRO A 657 23.28 -5.65 26.71
C PRO A 657 23.80 -4.71 25.60
N PRO A 658 25.12 -4.66 25.37
CA PRO A 658 25.74 -3.75 24.42
C PRO A 658 25.38 -4.06 22.96
N HIS A 659 24.31 -3.45 22.42
CA HIS A 659 23.95 -3.57 21.00
C HIS A 659 25.04 -3.05 20.03
N LYS A 660 25.03 -3.56 18.79
CA LYS A 660 25.88 -3.10 17.68
C LYS A 660 25.35 -1.78 17.11
N SER A 661 26.24 -0.90 16.65
CA SER A 661 25.86 0.37 16.01
C SER A 661 25.03 0.15 14.76
N VAL A 662 23.74 0.50 14.81
CA VAL A 662 22.87 0.54 13.64
C VAL A 662 23.03 1.90 12.95
N LEU A 663 23.22 1.88 11.63
CA LEU A 663 23.16 3.05 10.74
C LEU A 663 21.72 3.21 10.27
N VAL A 664 21.19 4.44 10.32
CA VAL A 664 19.84 4.76 9.83
C VAL A 664 19.95 5.74 8.65
N GLY A 665 19.46 5.30 7.49
CA GLY A 665 19.50 6.06 6.23
C GLY A 665 20.75 5.80 5.38
N ASP A 666 20.63 6.02 4.06
CA ASP A 666 21.78 6.01 3.14
C ASP A 666 22.24 7.45 2.85
N ILE A 667 23.52 7.72 3.08
CA ILE A 667 24.07 9.09 3.04
C ILE A 667 24.44 9.45 1.60
N LYS A 668 23.69 10.37 1.00
CA LYS A 668 24.07 10.96 -0.30
C LYS A 668 25.31 11.84 -0.10
N MET A 669 26.43 11.44 -0.71
CA MET A 669 27.70 12.17 -0.62
C MET A 669 27.62 13.60 -1.16
N ALA A 670 26.71 13.88 -2.10
CA ALA A 670 26.46 15.22 -2.62
C ALA A 670 25.83 16.15 -1.57
N ASP A 671 24.86 15.66 -0.81
CA ASP A 671 24.14 16.41 0.22
C ASP A 671 25.09 16.71 1.39
N PHE A 672 25.89 15.72 1.81
CA PHE A 672 26.90 15.93 2.85
C PHE A 672 28.03 16.88 2.41
N LYS A 673 28.39 16.91 1.10
CA LYS A 673 29.29 17.93 0.54
C LYS A 673 28.73 19.34 0.72
N GLN A 674 27.44 19.55 0.41
CA GLN A 674 26.79 20.86 0.59
C GLN A 674 26.75 21.26 2.07
N PHE A 675 26.42 20.31 2.96
CA PHE A 675 26.44 20.56 4.40
C PHE A 675 27.81 20.99 4.91
N LEU A 676 28.88 20.26 4.59
CA LEU A 676 30.24 20.61 5.02
C LEU A 676 30.71 21.95 4.44
N ALA A 677 30.37 22.25 3.18
CA ALA A 677 30.61 23.56 2.57
C ALA A 677 29.88 24.69 3.32
N SER A 678 28.62 24.46 3.73
CA SER A 678 27.86 25.42 4.56
C SER A 678 28.47 25.68 5.95
N LYS A 679 29.28 24.73 6.45
CA LYS A 679 30.05 24.86 7.71
C LYS A 679 31.46 25.42 7.50
N GLY A 680 31.79 25.86 6.29
CA GLY A 680 33.08 26.47 5.94
C GLY A 680 34.24 25.47 5.81
N VAL A 681 33.95 24.17 5.66
CA VAL A 681 34.97 23.16 5.35
C VAL A 681 35.19 23.14 3.84
N PRO A 682 36.43 23.20 3.32
CA PRO A 682 36.67 23.04 1.89
C PRO A 682 36.46 21.57 1.49
N VAL A 683 35.66 21.32 0.45
CA VAL A 683 35.29 19.95 0.06
C VAL A 683 35.33 19.71 -1.46
N GLU A 684 36.02 18.66 -1.87
CA GLU A 684 36.18 18.25 -3.27
C GLU A 684 35.85 16.76 -3.47
N PHE A 685 35.36 16.40 -4.66
CA PHE A 685 35.18 14.98 -5.05
C PHE A 685 36.38 14.52 -5.86
N GLY A 686 37.01 13.42 -5.46
CA GLY A 686 38.13 12.83 -6.19
C GLY A 686 38.25 11.33 -5.99
N GLY A 687 38.34 10.56 -7.09
CA GLY A 687 38.59 9.11 -7.04
C GLY A 687 37.52 8.28 -6.31
N GLY A 688 36.24 8.70 -6.36
CA GLY A 688 35.15 8.04 -5.63
C GLY A 688 35.10 8.33 -4.13
N ALA A 689 35.95 9.22 -3.62
CA ALA A 689 35.94 9.71 -2.26
C ALA A 689 35.65 11.22 -2.20
N LEU A 690 35.17 11.68 -1.05
CA LEU A 690 34.94 13.07 -0.72
C LEU A 690 36.11 13.56 0.14
N ARG A 691 36.97 14.43 -0.42
CA ARG A 691 38.07 15.08 0.33
C ARG A 691 37.51 16.26 1.09
N CYS A 692 37.75 16.33 2.39
CA CYS A 692 37.22 17.33 3.29
C CYS A 692 38.38 17.91 4.12
N GLY A 693 38.68 19.19 3.94
CA GLY A 693 39.90 19.75 4.51
C GLY A 693 41.17 19.35 3.77
N GLU A 694 42.31 19.41 4.46
CA GLU A 694 43.63 19.13 3.85
C GLU A 694 44.01 17.64 3.96
N TYR A 695 43.56 16.94 5.00
CA TYR A 695 44.02 15.57 5.32
C TYR A 695 42.92 14.53 5.54
N VAL A 696 41.64 14.89 5.50
CA VAL A 696 40.53 13.97 5.81
C VAL A 696 39.76 13.61 4.54
N THR A 697 39.42 12.34 4.39
CA THR A 697 38.65 11.83 3.25
C THR A 697 37.56 10.88 3.70
N LEU A 698 36.38 10.99 3.09
CA LEU A 698 35.26 10.07 3.31
C LEU A 698 35.04 9.21 2.07
N ARG A 699 34.91 7.89 2.24
CA ARG A 699 34.64 6.93 1.16
C ARG A 699 33.49 6.01 1.54
N LYS A 700 32.52 5.82 0.64
CA LYS A 700 31.55 4.70 0.71
C LYS A 700 32.21 3.42 0.21
N ILE A 701 32.09 2.32 0.97
CA ILE A 701 32.42 0.98 0.49
C ILE A 701 31.16 0.34 -0.10
N GLY A 702 31.27 -0.22 -1.30
CA GLY A 702 30.22 -1.04 -1.91
C GLY A 702 30.78 -1.83 -3.08
N ASP A 703 30.28 -3.06 -3.26
CA ASP A 703 30.70 -3.90 -4.39
C ASP A 703 30.24 -3.29 -5.71
N ALA A 704 31.20 -2.99 -6.59
CA ALA A 704 30.95 -2.36 -7.88
C ALA A 704 30.23 -3.28 -8.90
N THR A 705 29.94 -4.53 -8.53
CA THR A 705 29.30 -5.56 -9.37
C THR A 705 27.78 -5.60 -9.27
N GLN A 706 27.15 -5.00 -8.24
CA GLN A 706 25.69 -4.92 -8.13
C GLN A 706 25.12 -3.56 -8.58
N LYS A 707 25.19 -3.28 -9.89
CA LYS A 707 24.28 -2.32 -10.52
C LYS A 707 22.92 -2.99 -10.77
N GLY A 708 22.00 -2.90 -9.80
CA GLY A 708 20.59 -3.24 -10.03
C GLY A 708 19.83 -3.94 -8.88
N SER A 709 20.39 -4.05 -7.68
CA SER A 709 19.75 -4.74 -6.55
C SER A 709 19.79 -3.92 -5.27
N GLY A 710 18.60 -3.56 -4.76
CA GLY A 710 18.33 -3.28 -3.33
C GLY A 710 18.96 -2.04 -2.69
N ALA A 711 18.19 -1.33 -1.88
CA ALA A 711 18.67 -0.25 -1.02
C ALA A 711 19.49 -0.78 0.19
N GLY A 712 20.69 -1.31 -0.07
CA GLY A 712 21.64 -1.71 0.95
C GLY A 712 22.43 -0.51 1.49
N ILE A 713 22.48 -0.35 2.82
CA ILE A 713 23.22 0.73 3.48
C ILE A 713 24.73 0.52 3.27
N GLN A 714 25.39 1.43 2.54
CA GLN A 714 26.83 1.35 2.27
C GLN A 714 27.63 1.96 3.42
N PRO A 715 28.56 1.22 4.07
CA PRO A 715 29.37 1.75 5.15
C PRO A 715 30.32 2.84 4.66
N ILE A 716 30.55 3.86 5.50
CA ILE A 716 31.46 4.97 5.21
C ILE A 716 32.72 4.84 6.07
N ILE A 717 33.89 4.92 5.42
CA ILE A 717 35.17 5.09 6.09
C ILE A 717 35.50 6.59 6.13
N ILE A 718 36.00 7.08 7.27
CA ILE A 718 36.72 8.34 7.39
C ILE A 718 38.21 8.01 7.48
N GLU A 719 39.00 8.33 6.45
CA GLU A 719 40.45 8.13 6.41
C GLU A 719 41.16 9.48 6.61
N GLY A 720 42.06 9.58 7.58
CA GLY A 720 42.85 10.79 7.85
C GLY A 720 43.62 10.72 9.17
N PRO A 721 44.60 11.63 9.40
CA PRO A 721 45.28 11.75 10.69
C PRO A 721 44.34 12.29 11.77
N LEU A 722 44.58 11.94 13.03
CA LEU A 722 43.80 12.41 14.19
C LEU A 722 44.07 13.90 14.50
N SER A 723 43.51 14.78 13.68
CA SER A 723 43.56 16.24 13.82
C SER A 723 42.24 16.81 14.37
N GLU A 724 42.24 18.07 14.79
CA GLU A 724 40.98 18.79 15.13
C GLU A 724 39.99 18.76 13.95
N GLU A 725 40.49 18.86 12.72
CA GLU A 725 39.70 18.75 11.49
C GLU A 725 39.05 17.37 11.34
N TYR A 726 39.77 16.27 11.62
CA TYR A 726 39.21 14.92 11.65
C TYR A 726 38.08 14.78 12.70
N TYR A 727 38.30 15.27 13.92
CA TYR A 727 37.30 15.22 14.97
C TYR A 727 36.06 16.07 14.64
N LYS A 728 36.25 17.25 14.06
CA LYS A 728 35.18 18.18 13.64
C LYS A 728 34.37 17.65 12.46
N ILE A 729 35.02 17.06 11.45
CA ILE A 729 34.33 16.40 10.32
C ILE A 729 33.56 15.16 10.78
N ARG A 730 34.13 14.39 11.71
CA ARG A 730 33.46 13.24 12.34
C ARG A 730 32.25 13.67 13.18
N GLU A 731 32.36 14.76 13.93
CA GLU A 731 31.24 15.35 14.67
C GLU A 731 30.15 15.86 13.72
N TYR A 732 30.53 16.53 12.62
CA TYR A 732 29.58 16.94 11.57
C TYR A 732 28.87 15.76 10.91
N LEU A 733 29.58 14.66 10.61
CA LEU A 733 28.97 13.43 10.12
C LEU A 733 27.95 12.87 11.15
N TYR A 734 28.36 12.77 12.43
CA TYR A 734 27.50 12.23 13.48
C TYR A 734 26.35 13.15 13.90
N SER A 735 26.45 14.47 13.70
CA SER A 735 25.37 15.43 13.96
C SER A 735 24.25 15.39 12.92
N GLN A 736 24.54 14.89 11.71
CA GLN A 736 23.57 14.69 10.64
C GLN A 736 23.06 13.24 10.59
N PHE A 737 23.90 12.26 10.96
CA PHE A 737 23.61 10.83 10.85
C PHE A 737 24.06 10.07 12.10
N TYR A 738 23.12 9.52 12.85
CA TYR A 738 23.41 8.89 14.14
C TYR A 738 23.68 7.38 14.03
N SER A 739 24.80 6.96 14.63
CA SER A 739 24.97 5.62 15.19
C SER A 739 24.29 5.59 16.57
N LEU A 740 23.50 4.56 16.86
CA LEU A 740 22.77 4.45 18.13
C LEU A 740 23.64 4.19 19.37
N LYS A 741 24.98 4.22 19.25
CA LYS A 741 25.89 4.05 20.40
C LYS A 741 27.15 4.93 20.37
N LYS A 742 27.40 5.63 21.48
CA LYS A 742 28.74 6.17 21.83
C LYS A 742 29.61 5.06 22.45
N ASN A 743 30.10 4.14 21.63
CA ASN A 743 31.25 3.29 22.01
C ASN A 743 32.49 3.83 21.30
N LEU A 744 33.45 4.33 22.08
CA LEU A 744 34.68 4.94 21.56
C LEU A 744 35.73 3.86 21.26
N VAL A 745 35.70 3.28 20.06
CA VAL A 745 36.81 2.45 19.56
C VAL A 745 37.85 3.37 18.92
N LEU A 746 38.94 3.64 19.63
CA LEU A 746 40.11 4.37 19.12
C LEU A 746 41.13 3.40 18.52
N CYS A 747 41.00 3.10 17.22
CA CYS A 747 42.14 2.64 16.42
C CYS A 747 42.88 3.87 15.88
N GLY A 748 43.84 4.38 16.65
CA GLY A 748 44.69 5.51 16.28
C GLY A 748 46.16 5.09 16.16
N TYR A 749 46.70 5.10 14.94
CA TYR A 749 48.14 5.01 14.72
C TYR A 749 48.81 6.32 15.14
N HIS A 750 49.77 6.26 16.07
CA HIS A 750 50.59 7.40 16.45
C HIS A 750 52.04 7.24 15.97
N VAL A 751 52.37 7.90 14.85
CA VAL A 751 53.75 8.27 14.54
C VAL A 751 53.92 9.74 14.91
N VAL A 752 54.59 10.02 16.03
CA VAL A 752 54.83 11.41 16.49
C VAL A 752 56.27 11.81 16.19
N HIS A 753 56.46 12.53 15.09
CA HIS A 753 57.69 13.27 14.84
C HIS A 753 57.68 14.55 15.69
N ALA A 754 58.50 14.61 16.74
CA ALA A 754 58.43 15.68 17.74
C ALA A 754 58.90 17.05 17.23
N ARG A 755 58.19 18.13 17.59
CA ARG A 755 58.78 19.46 17.85
C ARG A 755 57.93 20.38 18.74
N CYS A 756 58.41 20.52 19.99
CA CYS A 756 58.30 21.69 20.88
C CYS A 756 56.92 22.25 21.28
N ILE A 757 56.43 21.77 22.43
CA ILE A 757 55.62 22.58 23.36
C ILE A 757 56.51 23.66 24.01
N GLN A 758 55.99 24.89 24.15
CA GLN A 758 56.52 25.88 25.09
C GLN A 758 55.50 26.08 26.22
N ALA A 759 55.95 25.93 27.47
CA ALA A 759 55.10 26.03 28.65
C ALA A 759 54.79 27.48 29.05
N VAL A 760 53.60 27.72 29.58
CA VAL A 760 53.25 28.97 30.27
C VAL A 760 53.56 28.81 31.76
N HIS A 761 54.49 29.61 32.28
CA HIS A 761 54.63 29.86 33.71
C HIS A 761 53.74 31.03 34.13
N PHE A 762 53.15 30.96 35.32
CA PHE A 762 52.35 32.04 35.89
C PHE A 762 53.23 33.17 36.43
N GLY A 763 52.83 34.43 36.17
CA GLY A 763 53.11 35.54 37.09
C GLY A 763 53.98 36.71 36.58
N PHE A 764 53.37 37.91 36.59
CA PHE A 764 53.97 39.25 36.67
C PHE A 764 54.85 39.81 35.54
N GLY A 765 54.51 41.04 35.11
CA GLY A 765 55.53 42.10 34.95
C GLY A 765 55.79 42.69 33.55
N ARG A 766 54.99 43.72 33.19
CA ARG A 766 55.35 44.96 32.45
C ARG A 766 56.41 44.98 31.32
N LEU A 767 56.01 45.70 30.26
CA LEU A 767 56.80 46.65 29.43
C LEU A 767 57.89 46.10 28.46
N GLY A 768 57.57 46.19 27.17
CA GLY A 768 58.26 47.17 26.30
C GLY A 768 59.46 46.70 25.46
N PHE A 769 59.36 46.99 24.16
CA PHE A 769 60.43 46.99 23.14
C PHE A 769 61.14 45.66 22.84
N GLY A 770 61.34 45.41 21.55
CA GLY A 770 62.10 44.26 21.05
C GLY A 770 63.43 44.67 20.45
N GLU A 771 64.36 43.73 20.33
CA GLU A 771 65.42 43.79 19.33
C GLU A 771 65.94 42.40 18.92
N ARG A 772 66.94 42.38 18.04
CA ARG A 772 67.27 41.24 17.16
C ARG A 772 68.50 40.41 17.59
N LYS A 773 68.57 39.20 17.00
CA LYS A 773 69.75 38.44 16.50
C LYS A 773 70.48 37.39 17.39
N ARG A 774 70.49 36.17 16.80
CA ARG A 774 71.58 35.17 16.64
C ARG A 774 72.13 34.35 17.84
N ARG A 775 71.76 33.06 17.80
CA ARG A 775 72.58 31.82 17.95
C ARG A 775 73.93 31.93 18.70
N GLU A 776 74.06 31.13 19.77
CA GLU A 776 74.72 29.81 19.73
C GLU A 776 74.25 28.92 20.91
N ARG A 777 74.57 27.60 20.91
CA ARG A 777 73.86 26.58 21.73
C ARG A 777 74.74 25.37 22.08
N TRP A 778 74.96 25.11 23.37
CA TRP A 778 75.16 23.81 24.07
C TRP A 778 74.95 24.11 25.58
N GLY A 779 74.34 23.30 26.46
CA GLY A 779 73.56 22.07 26.26
C GLY A 779 73.22 21.40 27.61
N GLU A 780 72.04 21.67 28.19
CA GLU A 780 71.48 20.92 29.33
C GLU A 780 70.48 19.85 28.87
N ARG A 781 70.47 18.70 29.53
CA ARG A 781 69.59 17.56 29.20
C ARG A 781 68.15 17.82 29.67
N ARG A 782 67.17 17.35 28.91
CA ARG A 782 65.75 17.28 29.33
C ARG A 782 65.23 15.87 29.09
N GLU A 783 64.53 15.34 30.08
CA GLU A 783 63.99 13.97 30.08
C GLU A 783 62.61 13.91 29.39
N MET A 784 62.24 12.74 28.86
CA MET A 784 60.94 12.47 28.23
C MET A 784 60.16 11.45 29.06
N VAL A 785 58.84 11.66 29.17
CA VAL A 785 57.88 10.73 29.79
C VAL A 785 56.84 10.34 28.75
N SER A 786 56.47 9.05 28.70
CA SER A 786 55.42 8.52 27.82
C SER A 786 54.20 8.10 28.63
N ILE A 787 53.00 8.50 28.23
CA ILE A 787 51.74 8.21 28.93
C ILE A 787 50.86 7.33 28.04
N TRP A 788 50.32 6.25 28.60
CA TRP A 788 49.39 5.34 27.94
C TRP A 788 48.07 5.29 28.72
N ALA A 789 46.95 5.15 27.99
CA ALA A 789 45.62 5.04 28.56
C ALA A 789 45.09 3.61 28.38
N VAL A 790 44.54 3.03 29.45
CA VAL A 790 43.91 1.70 29.44
C VAL A 790 42.54 1.81 30.13
N GLN A 791 41.51 1.23 29.54
CA GLN A 791 40.13 1.31 30.03
C GLN A 791 39.61 -0.09 30.40
N HIS A 792 39.23 -0.29 31.66
CA HIS A 792 38.62 -1.53 32.12
C HIS A 792 37.09 -1.52 31.93
N THR A 793 36.52 -2.71 31.78
CA THR A 793 35.09 -3.01 31.54
C THR A 793 34.14 -2.63 32.68
N PHE A 794 34.64 -2.13 33.82
CA PHE A 794 33.85 -1.68 34.98
C PHE A 794 33.86 -0.15 35.23
N GLY A 795 34.20 0.66 34.22
CA GLY A 795 33.87 2.09 34.23
C GLY A 795 34.78 3.00 35.08
N ARG A 796 36.01 2.58 35.38
CA ARG A 796 37.05 3.46 35.95
C ARG A 796 38.26 3.55 35.01
N LEU A 797 38.78 4.76 34.81
CA LEU A 797 40.02 5.01 34.05
C LEU A 797 41.23 4.99 35.00
N GLY A 798 42.26 4.25 34.58
CA GLY A 798 43.60 4.31 35.17
C GLY A 798 44.61 4.72 34.09
N TRP A 799 45.54 5.61 34.44
CA TRP A 799 46.64 6.00 33.57
C TRP A 799 47.92 5.29 34.02
N VAL A 800 48.72 4.83 33.05
CA VAL A 800 50.05 4.25 33.33
C VAL A 800 51.10 5.03 32.55
N ALA A 801 52.08 5.58 33.28
CA ALA A 801 53.22 6.26 32.69
C ALA A 801 54.44 5.32 32.62
N ARG A 802 55.21 5.40 31.54
CA ARG A 802 56.53 4.75 31.41
C ARG A 802 57.62 5.77 31.71
N ALA A 803 58.37 5.55 32.79
CA ALA A 803 59.66 6.20 33.04
C ALA A 803 60.82 5.36 32.45
N PRO A 804 61.96 5.95 32.08
CA PRO A 804 63.11 5.21 31.52
C PRO A 804 63.84 4.25 32.48
N CYS A 805 63.36 4.10 33.71
CA CYS A 805 64.07 3.43 34.82
C CYS A 805 63.21 2.36 35.53
N GLY A 806 62.30 1.69 34.82
CA GLY A 806 61.63 0.46 35.28
C GLY A 806 60.55 0.61 36.36
N ILE A 807 60.32 1.80 36.90
CA ILE A 807 59.23 2.07 37.84
C ILE A 807 57.95 2.34 37.05
N HIS A 808 56.96 1.44 37.19
CA HIS A 808 55.59 1.65 36.71
C HIS A 808 54.76 2.36 37.79
N LEU A 809 54.10 3.46 37.42
CA LEU A 809 53.17 4.21 38.26
C LEU A 809 51.75 4.08 37.72
N LEU A 810 50.81 3.74 38.60
CA LEU A 810 49.40 3.57 38.31
C LEU A 810 48.65 4.77 38.91
N VAL A 811 48.06 5.62 38.07
CA VAL A 811 47.40 6.86 38.49
C VAL A 811 45.89 6.71 38.32
N LYS A 812 45.17 6.80 39.44
CA LYS A 812 43.70 6.75 39.50
C LYS A 812 43.14 8.17 39.45
N ILE A 813 42.25 8.45 38.50
CA ILE A 813 41.54 9.74 38.41
C ILE A 813 40.04 9.44 38.33
N ASP A 814 39.28 9.92 39.32
CA ASP A 814 37.82 9.83 39.33
C ASP A 814 37.23 11.16 38.85
N PHE A 815 36.45 11.13 37.78
CA PHE A 815 35.95 12.34 37.11
C PHE A 815 34.63 12.87 37.70
N ALA A 816 34.05 12.20 38.71
CA ALA A 816 32.77 12.57 39.31
C ALA A 816 32.88 13.52 40.51
N SER A 817 34.02 13.57 41.21
CA SER A 817 34.24 14.41 42.40
C SER A 817 35.68 14.88 42.49
N GLY A 818 35.92 16.20 42.41
CA GLY A 818 37.26 16.77 42.39
C GLY A 818 37.98 16.72 43.75
N THR A 819 38.67 15.61 44.04
CA THR A 819 39.46 15.42 45.27
C THR A 819 40.71 14.57 45.01
N GLU A 820 41.72 14.65 45.88
CA GLU A 820 43.12 14.24 45.63
C GLU A 820 43.39 12.74 45.35
N ILE A 821 44.56 12.50 44.75
CA ILE A 821 45.05 11.23 44.20
C ILE A 821 45.97 10.52 45.22
N ALA A 822 45.79 9.19 45.40
CA ALA A 822 46.76 8.32 46.05
C ALA A 822 47.58 7.52 45.01
N LEU A 823 48.87 7.28 45.29
CA LEU A 823 49.82 6.61 44.40
C LEU A 823 50.25 5.25 44.97
N THR A 824 50.14 4.18 44.18
CA THR A 824 50.65 2.84 44.56
C THR A 824 52.06 2.61 44.00
N LYS A 825 52.95 2.04 44.83
CA LYS A 825 54.38 1.84 44.52
C LYS A 825 54.63 0.43 43.98
N ALA A 826 55.45 0.29 42.93
CA ALA A 826 55.90 -1.02 42.43
C ALA A 826 56.83 -1.73 43.44
N ARG A 827 56.88 -3.07 43.41
CA ARG A 827 57.82 -3.89 44.21
C ARG A 827 59.27 -3.57 43.83
N GLU A 828 60.15 -3.47 44.82
CA GLU A 828 61.53 -3.00 44.64
C GLU A 828 62.52 -4.06 44.13
N ASP A 829 62.08 -5.33 43.99
CA ASP A 829 62.97 -6.50 43.79
C ASP A 829 62.89 -7.18 42.39
N THR A 830 62.51 -6.47 41.32
CA THR A 830 62.51 -7.03 39.95
C THR A 830 63.56 -6.38 39.03
N PRO A 831 64.37 -7.16 38.28
CA PRO A 831 65.34 -6.62 37.33
C PRO A 831 64.64 -5.89 36.18
N LEU A 832 65.22 -4.80 35.69
CA LEU A 832 64.60 -3.99 34.63
C LEU A 832 64.49 -4.74 33.30
N ALA A 833 63.27 -4.89 32.80
CA ALA A 833 63.01 -5.38 31.45
C ALA A 833 63.56 -4.41 30.37
N SER A 834 64.15 -4.95 29.32
CA SER A 834 64.70 -4.17 28.20
C SER A 834 63.61 -3.59 27.31
N SER A 835 62.47 -4.28 27.17
CA SER A 835 61.25 -3.77 26.54
C SER A 835 60.00 -4.45 27.12
N ALA A 836 58.84 -3.81 27.01
CA ALA A 836 57.57 -4.36 27.47
C ALA A 836 56.44 -4.02 26.48
N TYR A 837 55.61 -5.01 26.19
CA TYR A 837 54.49 -4.97 25.24
C TYR A 837 53.18 -5.25 26.00
N LEU A 838 52.07 -4.69 25.53
CA LEU A 838 50.73 -5.05 25.98
C LEU A 838 49.99 -5.74 24.84
N VAL A 839 49.35 -6.87 25.13
CA VAL A 839 48.62 -7.66 24.14
C VAL A 839 47.28 -8.09 24.72
N GLN A 840 46.21 -7.98 23.95
CA GLN A 840 44.91 -8.53 24.33
C GLN A 840 44.91 -10.04 24.06
N SER A 841 44.52 -10.83 25.07
CA SER A 841 44.30 -12.27 24.91
C SER A 841 43.13 -12.52 23.95
N GLN A 842 43.25 -13.58 23.15
CA GLN A 842 42.17 -14.13 22.34
C GLN A 842 41.59 -15.40 22.98
N GLU A 843 42.08 -15.84 24.14
CA GLU A 843 41.64 -17.09 24.80
C GLU A 843 40.41 -16.85 25.68
N GLU A 844 40.39 -15.70 26.36
CA GLU A 844 39.29 -15.18 27.17
C GLU A 844 39.05 -13.71 26.76
N GLU A 845 37.82 -13.39 26.34
CA GLU A 845 37.49 -12.15 25.63
C GLU A 845 37.54 -10.92 26.56
N GLY A 846 38.70 -10.25 26.59
CA GLY A 846 38.91 -9.01 27.35
C GLY A 846 40.14 -8.99 28.24
N ASP A 847 40.86 -10.11 28.38
CA ASP A 847 42.05 -10.17 29.23
C ASP A 847 43.27 -9.47 28.62
N LEU A 848 44.05 -8.82 29.48
CA LEU A 848 45.24 -8.06 29.10
C LEU A 848 46.51 -8.77 29.58
N LEU A 849 47.43 -9.00 28.64
CA LEU A 849 48.75 -9.57 28.89
C LEU A 849 49.82 -8.48 28.80
N GLN A 850 50.76 -8.47 29.74
CA GLN A 850 52.02 -7.74 29.63
C GLN A 850 53.14 -8.74 29.30
N VAL A 851 53.84 -8.52 28.20
CA VAL A 851 55.01 -9.32 27.81
C VAL A 851 56.26 -8.47 27.99
N GLN A 852 57.20 -8.91 28.83
CA GLN A 852 58.48 -8.27 29.07
C GLN A 852 59.60 -9.02 28.32
N ARG A 853 60.38 -8.32 27.49
CA ARG A 853 61.53 -8.83 26.72
C ARG A 853 62.82 -8.37 27.38
N TYR A 854 63.74 -9.31 27.59
CA TYR A 854 65.07 -9.07 28.12
C TYR A 854 66.12 -9.33 27.04
N TRP A 855 67.15 -8.49 27.00
CA TRP A 855 68.29 -8.63 26.09
C TRP A 855 69.54 -9.02 26.87
N ASP A 856 70.40 -9.85 26.28
CA ASP A 856 71.76 -10.01 26.79
C ASP A 856 72.68 -8.97 26.12
N TRP A 857 73.42 -8.25 26.96
CA TRP A 857 74.38 -7.21 26.56
C TRP A 857 75.83 -7.71 26.62
N ASN A 858 76.08 -8.91 27.15
CA ASN A 858 77.41 -9.48 27.37
C ASN A 858 77.80 -10.54 26.32
N ASN A 859 77.45 -10.31 25.05
CA ASN A 859 77.89 -11.19 23.95
C ASN A 859 79.36 -10.88 23.57
N PRO A 860 80.31 -11.83 23.68
CA PRO A 860 81.73 -11.56 23.40
C PRO A 860 82.05 -11.16 21.94
N ASP A 861 81.14 -11.40 20.99
CA ASP A 861 81.30 -11.03 19.57
C ASP A 861 80.88 -9.58 19.23
N GLY A 862 80.62 -8.74 20.23
CA GLY A 862 80.86 -7.29 20.16
C GLY A 862 79.85 -6.36 19.47
N ASP A 863 79.01 -6.83 18.53
CA ASP A 863 78.24 -5.90 17.66
C ASP A 863 76.69 -6.03 17.65
N LEU A 864 76.07 -7.01 18.32
CA LEU A 864 74.60 -7.09 18.43
C LEU A 864 74.09 -7.60 19.79
N CYS A 865 73.12 -6.88 20.37
CA CYS A 865 72.24 -7.36 21.44
C CYS A 865 71.28 -8.41 20.87
N LYS A 866 71.16 -9.58 21.52
CA LYS A 866 70.18 -10.62 21.19
C LYS A 866 69.17 -10.80 22.32
N THR A 867 67.97 -11.25 21.99
CA THR A 867 66.91 -11.53 22.96
C THR A 867 67.28 -12.75 23.81
N SER A 868 67.25 -12.60 25.13
CA SER A 868 67.63 -13.66 26.08
C SER A 868 66.41 -14.39 26.64
N LYS A 869 65.39 -13.67 27.12
CA LYS A 869 64.16 -14.25 27.67
C LYS A 869 62.94 -13.34 27.48
N PHE A 870 61.76 -13.97 27.52
CA PHE A 870 60.48 -13.29 27.70
C PHE A 870 59.81 -13.74 29.01
N PHE A 871 59.15 -12.81 29.70
CA PHE A 871 58.22 -13.09 30.79
C PHE A 871 56.85 -12.55 30.43
N VAL A 872 55.78 -13.33 30.65
CA VAL A 872 54.40 -12.90 30.39
C VAL A 872 53.65 -12.81 31.71
N PHE A 873 52.84 -11.77 31.87
CA PHE A 873 52.00 -11.53 33.03
C PHE A 873 50.56 -11.29 32.57
N LYS A 874 49.58 -11.91 33.24
CA LYS A 874 48.15 -11.65 33.07
C LYS A 874 47.67 -10.66 34.12
N LEU A 875 46.86 -9.68 33.72
CA LEU A 875 46.23 -8.74 34.64
C LEU A 875 44.99 -9.38 35.26
N LEU A 876 44.98 -9.57 36.59
CA LEU A 876 43.81 -10.02 37.33
C LEU A 876 43.18 -8.87 38.10
N HIS A 877 41.85 -8.79 38.05
CA HIS A 877 41.05 -7.89 38.89
C HIS A 877 40.15 -8.75 39.79
N PRO A 878 40.52 -8.98 41.06
CA PRO A 878 39.67 -9.69 42.00
C PRO A 878 38.33 -8.98 42.18
N VAL A 879 37.24 -9.73 42.26
CA VAL A 879 35.90 -9.17 42.51
C VAL A 879 35.82 -8.75 43.97
N GLY A 880 35.85 -7.43 44.22
CA GLY A 880 35.73 -6.84 45.56
C GLY A 880 36.95 -6.05 46.03
N GLU A 881 38.09 -6.11 45.34
CA GLU A 881 39.30 -5.34 45.67
C GLU A 881 39.48 -4.11 44.76
N ALA A 882 40.24 -3.12 45.24
CA ALA A 882 40.35 -1.81 44.61
C ALA A 882 41.58 -1.63 43.70
N GLU A 883 42.46 -2.63 43.63
CA GLU A 883 43.71 -2.63 42.85
C GLU A 883 43.81 -3.91 42.00
N ALA A 884 44.28 -3.75 40.75
CA ALA A 884 44.52 -4.88 39.85
C ALA A 884 45.97 -5.36 39.98
N THR A 885 46.20 -6.67 39.85
CA THR A 885 47.52 -7.29 40.08
C THR A 885 48.01 -8.05 38.85
N TRP A 886 49.31 -7.93 38.55
CA TRP A 886 49.96 -8.69 37.49
C TRP A 886 50.46 -10.02 38.03
N VAL A 887 49.96 -11.13 37.48
CA VAL A 887 50.35 -12.49 37.86
C VAL A 887 51.13 -13.12 36.71
N PRO A 888 52.35 -13.67 36.94
CA PRO A 888 53.13 -14.31 35.87
C PRO A 888 52.40 -15.54 35.34
N ILE A 889 52.43 -15.72 34.02
CA ILE A 889 51.93 -16.91 33.34
C ILE A 889 53.05 -17.57 32.54
N HIS A 890 53.10 -18.91 32.61
CA HIS A 890 54.11 -19.75 31.96
C HIS A 890 53.52 -20.60 30.82
N CYS A 891 52.28 -20.29 30.42
CA CYS A 891 51.57 -20.95 29.32
C CYS A 891 50.55 -19.97 28.72
N LEU A 892 50.49 -19.90 27.39
CA LEU A 892 49.48 -19.19 26.60
C LEU A 892 48.44 -20.13 25.96
N GLY A 893 48.33 -21.37 26.44
CA GLY A 893 47.38 -22.35 25.93
C GLY A 893 47.48 -22.56 24.42
N ASN A 894 46.37 -22.32 23.71
CA ASN A 894 46.29 -22.43 22.25
C ASN A 894 46.64 -21.14 21.48
N GLN A 895 47.22 -20.14 22.14
CA GLN A 895 47.59 -18.85 21.55
C GLN A 895 49.04 -18.84 21.03
N ALA A 896 49.32 -17.96 20.08
CA ALA A 896 50.66 -17.48 19.75
C ALA A 896 50.68 -15.95 19.73
N LEU A 897 51.77 -15.33 20.21
CA LEU A 897 51.93 -13.86 20.20
C LEU A 897 52.91 -13.46 19.11
N PHE A 898 52.62 -12.37 18.39
CA PHE A 898 53.55 -11.77 17.44
C PHE A 898 53.88 -10.35 17.91
N LEU A 899 55.16 -10.04 18.09
CA LEU A 899 55.65 -8.81 18.72
C LEU A 899 56.65 -8.08 17.81
N GLY A 900 56.43 -6.79 17.58
CA GLY A 900 57.38 -5.89 16.92
C GLY A 900 57.19 -4.44 17.37
N ASP A 901 58.04 -3.54 16.86
CA ASP A 901 58.12 -2.12 17.25
C ASP A 901 56.81 -1.36 17.00
N ASN A 902 56.11 -1.71 15.92
CA ASN A 902 54.91 -1.01 15.46
C ASN A 902 53.60 -1.76 15.76
N TYR A 903 53.65 -3.04 16.14
CA TYR A 903 52.46 -3.86 16.31
C TYR A 903 52.71 -5.08 17.20
N SER A 904 51.72 -5.39 18.05
CA SER A 904 51.69 -6.61 18.86
C SER A 904 50.29 -7.24 18.80
N LEU A 905 50.21 -8.54 18.51
CA LEU A 905 48.94 -9.25 18.34
C LEU A 905 48.98 -10.66 18.95
N SER A 906 47.80 -11.21 19.26
CA SER A 906 47.60 -12.62 19.64
C SER A 906 46.77 -13.34 18.58
N VAL A 907 47.07 -14.62 18.34
CA VAL A 907 46.38 -15.48 17.37
C VAL A 907 46.04 -16.82 18.01
N GLN A 908 44.81 -17.31 17.81
CA GLN A 908 44.45 -18.70 18.15
C GLN A 908 44.97 -19.68 17.10
N ARG A 909 45.55 -20.81 17.54
CA ARG A 909 46.00 -21.91 16.67
C ARG A 909 44.89 -22.49 15.77
N LEU A 910 43.65 -22.53 16.27
CA LEU A 910 42.48 -23.05 15.52
C LEU A 910 42.23 -22.30 14.21
N SER A 911 42.66 -21.04 14.11
CA SER A 911 42.58 -20.24 12.88
C SER A 911 43.63 -20.62 11.83
N PHE A 912 44.74 -21.26 12.24
CA PHE A 912 45.89 -21.61 11.39
C PHE A 912 46.46 -23.00 11.72
N PRO A 913 45.66 -24.09 11.55
CA PRO A 913 45.91 -25.38 12.21
C PRO A 913 47.15 -26.14 11.77
N ILE A 914 47.76 -25.81 10.61
CA ILE A 914 48.82 -26.61 9.98
C ILE A 914 50.24 -26.09 10.30
N LYS A 915 50.40 -24.82 10.69
CA LYS A 915 51.72 -24.14 10.71
C LYS A 915 52.07 -23.27 11.92
N CYS A 916 51.10 -22.75 12.67
CA CYS A 916 51.40 -21.89 13.82
C CYS A 916 51.66 -22.72 15.10
N LEU A 917 52.86 -22.61 15.67
CA LEU A 917 53.19 -23.23 16.97
C LEU A 917 52.46 -22.50 18.11
N PRO A 918 51.69 -23.21 18.96
CA PRO A 918 51.06 -22.62 20.14
C PRO A 918 52.09 -22.39 21.26
N ASN A 919 51.72 -21.57 22.25
CA ASN A 919 52.56 -21.23 23.41
C ASN A 919 53.92 -20.59 23.04
N CYS A 920 53.96 -19.93 21.87
CA CYS A 920 55.16 -19.34 21.30
C CYS A 920 55.01 -17.82 21.09
N ILE A 921 56.13 -17.11 21.16
CA ILE A 921 56.26 -15.68 20.88
C ILE A 921 57.14 -15.50 19.65
N TYR A 922 56.57 -14.99 18.56
CA TYR A 922 57.27 -14.61 17.34
C TYR A 922 57.71 -13.14 17.51
N CYS A 923 59.01 -12.84 17.41
CA CYS A 923 59.50 -11.48 17.59
C CYS A 923 60.40 -10.99 16.45
N THR A 924 60.30 -9.69 16.16
CA THR A 924 61.16 -9.00 15.19
C THR A 924 62.31 -8.27 15.88
N GLN A 925 63.33 -7.91 15.09
CA GLN A 925 64.44 -7.04 15.52
C GLN A 925 63.93 -5.67 15.97
N HIS A 926 64.56 -5.09 17.00
CA HIS A 926 64.06 -3.92 17.74
C HIS A 926 65.07 -2.75 17.80
N TYR A 927 65.95 -2.61 16.79
CA TYR A 927 67.10 -1.68 16.85
C TYR A 927 67.27 -0.82 15.59
N HIS A 928 66.86 0.45 15.67
CA HIS A 928 67.28 1.49 14.73
C HIS A 928 68.65 2.06 15.12
N SER A 929 69.73 1.44 14.64
CA SER A 929 71.09 1.98 14.78
C SER A 929 71.32 3.18 13.84
N ILE A 930 70.81 4.36 14.20
CA ILE A 930 71.20 5.62 13.56
C ILE A 930 72.64 5.94 13.99
N GLY A 931 73.63 5.62 13.15
CA GLY A 931 74.92 6.32 13.19
C GLY A 931 76.22 5.52 13.25
N VAL A 932 76.28 4.24 12.82
CA VAL A 932 77.58 3.54 12.65
C VAL A 932 77.81 3.17 11.18
N PRO A 933 78.77 3.82 10.47
CA PRO A 933 79.24 3.34 9.18
C PRO A 933 80.34 2.29 9.36
N TYR A 934 80.32 1.25 8.50
CA TYR A 934 81.31 0.17 8.37
C TYR A 934 81.20 -1.04 9.31
N VAL A 935 80.18 -1.89 9.05
CA VAL A 935 80.35 -3.36 9.12
C VAL A 935 79.76 -3.94 7.84
N THR A 936 80.45 -4.90 7.20
CA THR A 936 80.04 -5.62 5.98
C THR A 936 80.18 -7.13 6.16
N GLN A 937 79.66 -7.63 7.28
CA GLN A 937 79.55 -9.05 7.59
C GLN A 937 78.12 -9.37 8.05
N ARG A 938 77.76 -10.66 8.01
CA ARG A 938 76.39 -11.14 8.26
C ARG A 938 75.88 -10.61 9.60
N ILE A 939 74.77 -9.89 9.54
CA ILE A 939 73.98 -9.58 10.73
C ILE A 939 73.22 -10.88 11.05
N ASP A 940 73.53 -11.50 12.19
CA ASP A 940 72.63 -12.48 12.79
C ASP A 940 71.39 -11.73 13.29
N GLU A 941 70.29 -11.87 12.56
CA GLU A 941 69.04 -11.15 12.82
C GLU A 941 68.38 -11.66 14.11
N ASP A 942 68.00 -10.74 15.02
CA ASP A 942 67.22 -11.02 16.25
C ASP A 942 65.74 -11.25 15.90
N PHE A 943 65.51 -12.21 15.01
CA PHE A 943 64.24 -12.59 14.40
C PHE A 943 64.02 -14.09 14.62
N GLY A 944 62.93 -14.45 15.31
CA GLY A 944 62.72 -15.85 15.67
C GLY A 944 61.50 -16.11 16.55
N ILE A 945 61.40 -17.36 16.97
CA ILE A 945 60.30 -17.94 17.75
C ILE A 945 60.84 -18.32 19.13
N PHE A 946 60.24 -17.78 20.19
CA PHE A 946 60.53 -18.15 21.56
C PHE A 946 59.42 -19.06 22.11
N ASP A 947 59.76 -20.30 22.43
CA ASP A 947 58.87 -21.25 23.10
C ASP A 947 58.88 -20.96 24.61
N ILE A 948 57.73 -20.55 25.17
CA ILE A 948 57.61 -20.14 26.57
C ILE A 948 57.81 -21.34 27.51
N GLN A 949 57.43 -22.54 27.10
CA GLN A 949 57.48 -23.74 27.95
C GLN A 949 58.88 -24.36 27.98
N LYS A 950 59.64 -24.24 26.87
CA LYS A 950 61.03 -24.73 26.78
C LYS A 950 62.07 -23.67 27.17
N GLU A 951 61.68 -22.40 27.28
CA GLU A 951 62.58 -21.23 27.39
C GLU A 951 63.65 -21.18 26.28
N SER A 952 63.30 -21.65 25.08
CA SER A 952 64.23 -21.78 23.94
C SER A 952 63.88 -20.84 22.79
N PHE A 953 64.91 -20.25 22.18
CA PHE A 953 64.79 -19.38 21.01
C PHE A 953 65.24 -20.11 19.74
N GLU A 954 64.38 -20.19 18.74
CA GLU A 954 64.66 -20.74 17.41
C GLU A 954 64.67 -19.60 16.37
N SER A 955 65.74 -19.48 15.57
CA SER A 955 65.84 -18.46 14.52
C SER A 955 65.14 -18.90 13.24
N CYS A 956 64.30 -18.05 12.65
CA CYS A 956 63.71 -18.31 11.35
C CYS A 956 64.66 -17.85 10.24
N HIS A 957 65.20 -18.79 9.46
CA HIS A 957 65.94 -18.46 8.24
C HIS A 957 64.98 -18.21 7.06
N THR A 958 64.95 -16.98 6.56
CA THR A 958 64.35 -16.67 5.25
C THR A 958 65.42 -16.80 4.15
N PRO A 959 65.14 -17.49 3.02
CA PRO A 959 66.07 -17.58 1.90
C PRO A 959 65.98 -16.30 1.04
N GLY A 960 66.61 -15.21 1.49
CA GLY A 960 66.61 -13.91 0.81
C GLY A 960 67.95 -13.15 0.90
N PRO A 961 68.17 -12.12 0.06
CA PRO A 961 69.33 -11.24 0.17
C PRO A 961 69.22 -10.34 1.42
N PRO A 962 70.35 -9.94 2.04
CA PRO A 962 70.35 -9.23 3.32
C PRO A 962 69.70 -7.85 3.25
N PHE A 963 68.98 -7.47 4.32
CA PHE A 963 68.25 -6.22 4.40
C PHE A 963 69.14 -4.97 4.25
N GLY A 964 68.71 -4.02 3.42
CA GLY A 964 69.40 -2.75 3.23
C GLY A 964 69.18 -1.78 4.38
N ARG A 965 70.15 -0.88 4.62
CA ARG A 965 70.15 0.11 5.74
C ARG A 965 68.93 1.05 5.82
N ASN A 966 68.05 1.07 4.83
CA ASN A 966 66.86 1.90 4.75
C ASN A 966 65.55 1.09 4.72
N ALA A 967 65.57 -0.20 5.04
CA ALA A 967 64.35 -1.01 5.11
C ALA A 967 63.40 -0.48 6.21
N LEU A 968 62.11 -0.39 5.89
CA LEU A 968 61.06 -0.12 6.89
C LEU A 968 60.95 -1.32 7.84
N PRO A 969 60.54 -1.10 9.12
CA PRO A 969 60.35 -2.21 10.06
C PRO A 969 59.34 -3.23 9.51
N PRO A 970 59.60 -4.54 9.67
CA PRO A 970 58.70 -5.58 9.17
C PRO A 970 57.30 -5.45 9.80
N ILE A 971 56.26 -5.63 8.99
CA ILE A 971 54.87 -5.59 9.43
C ILE A 971 54.28 -7.00 9.34
N TRP A 972 53.66 -7.44 10.44
CA TRP A 972 52.92 -8.70 10.49
C TRP A 972 51.62 -8.60 9.68
N CYS A 973 51.42 -9.51 8.72
CA CYS A 973 50.19 -9.57 7.92
C CYS A 973 49.50 -10.93 8.03
N VAL A 974 48.25 -10.91 8.51
CA VAL A 974 47.38 -12.09 8.62
C VAL A 974 46.51 -12.20 7.36
N PRO A 975 46.69 -13.22 6.49
CA PRO A 975 45.87 -13.37 5.29
C PRO A 975 44.44 -13.82 5.63
N ASN A 976 43.45 -13.10 5.11
CA ASN A 976 42.04 -13.48 5.26
C ASN A 976 41.66 -14.50 4.16
N MET A 977 41.67 -15.78 4.51
CA MET A 977 41.49 -16.91 3.59
C MET A 977 40.04 -17.08 3.08
N LYS A 978 39.60 -16.12 2.25
CA LYS A 978 38.51 -16.28 1.28
C LYS A 978 38.97 -15.87 -0.12
N GLY A 979 39.88 -16.68 -0.67
CA GLY A 979 40.08 -16.84 -2.11
C GLY A 979 40.39 -15.58 -2.93
N SER A 980 41.56 -14.97 -2.76
CA SER A 980 42.14 -14.08 -3.77
C SER A 980 43.66 -14.15 -3.79
N LEU A 981 44.27 -14.27 -4.97
CA LEU A 981 45.72 -14.15 -5.13
C LEU A 981 46.12 -12.68 -4.95
N PHE A 982 47.00 -12.39 -3.99
CA PHE A 982 47.68 -11.11 -3.93
C PHE A 982 48.77 -11.04 -5.00
N ARG A 983 48.71 -10.03 -5.87
CA ARG A 983 49.77 -9.72 -6.85
C ARG A 983 50.48 -8.44 -6.40
N VAL A 984 51.57 -8.60 -5.65
CA VAL A 984 52.37 -7.46 -5.17
C VAL A 984 53.14 -6.85 -6.34
N THR A 985 52.85 -5.58 -6.64
CA THR A 985 53.60 -4.79 -7.63
C THR A 985 54.41 -3.70 -6.94
N SER A 986 55.72 -3.92 -6.82
CA SER A 986 56.77 -2.89 -6.71
C SER A 986 56.54 -1.79 -5.65
N LEU A 987 56.72 -2.12 -4.38
CA LEU A 987 57.05 -1.19 -3.29
C LEU A 987 58.04 -1.92 -2.36
N ASP A 988 59.12 -1.25 -1.94
CA ASP A 988 60.17 -1.81 -1.07
C ASP A 988 59.69 -1.93 0.38
N VAL A 989 58.69 -2.78 0.61
CA VAL A 989 58.12 -3.09 1.92
C VAL A 989 58.26 -4.58 2.18
N VAL A 990 58.96 -4.93 3.27
CA VAL A 990 59.07 -6.31 3.74
C VAL A 990 57.76 -6.71 4.40
N VAL A 991 56.89 -7.37 3.64
CA VAL A 991 55.65 -7.94 4.15
C VAL A 991 55.94 -9.31 4.73
N VAL A 992 55.73 -9.47 6.04
CA VAL A 992 55.87 -10.77 6.70
C VAL A 992 54.51 -11.44 6.74
N VAL A 993 54.27 -12.33 5.78
CA VAL A 993 53.05 -13.14 5.71
C VAL A 993 53.15 -14.27 6.72
N VAL A 994 52.19 -14.37 7.63
CA VAL A 994 52.18 -15.37 8.73
C VAL A 994 52.22 -16.83 8.22
N ASP A 995 51.85 -17.08 6.97
CA ASP A 995 51.80 -18.41 6.33
C ASP A 995 53.12 -18.84 5.64
N GLU A 996 54.06 -17.90 5.41
CA GLU A 996 55.35 -18.14 4.73
C GLU A 996 56.53 -18.37 5.69
N LEU A 997 56.36 -18.14 7.00
CA LEU A 997 57.43 -18.27 8.01
C LEU A 997 57.50 -19.64 8.71
N ALA A 998 56.71 -20.62 8.25
CA ALA A 998 56.52 -21.94 8.87
C ALA A 998 56.40 -23.06 7.83
#